data_AF-A0A8J2X207-F1
#
_entry.id   AF-A0A8J2X207-F1
#
_cell.length_a   1.000
_cell.length_b   1.000
_cell.length_c   1.000
_cell.angle_alpha   90.00
_cell.angle_beta   90.00
_cell.angle_gamma   90.00
#
_symmetry.space_group_name_H-M   'P 1'
#
loop_
_entity.id
_entity.type
_entity.pdbx_description
1 polymer ?
#
loop_
_entity_poly.entity_id
_entity_poly.type
_entity_poly.pdbx_seq_one_letter_code
_entity_poly.pdbx_strand_id
1 'polypeptide(L)'
;MSSMRLLLLFCTADAQRGWRNGNWISGFRAPEDVKAQWAARPPMFGPAPLANRRPVTDAPGKLAKPRTPAPLGEPLWPFPAQRYDADVVTGLALNYREFSHRAFVGSLRRAGYTGDITLITEPRSRLQRGCEAYLRKSGVVAYGLVPDCSASSGGNIKHKTCKWREGQPPLPLAIIRHALYLAIAKTYSPRSMFYVADYRDTFFQADPFQRVIERRGRRLEGLELLVVAEHWPFKKVGNCPFNGGWVRNCWGRAEWDRLRNQSVLCSGSYMGAQPAIVNFETRLLNEVDAHDCHHKGVPSDQGYLNYLFYTGNLPAETFVETRGDGVVNTVGSLDGSRPRHAGYLPPTHVNIGEYWKIRDAAGYVLEDDLTTRSAAVHQWDRFGLEFHQFVSELGRDVRPRRRLSSAQKLCDGERLIVIGGFHHSFTSVLRAQLAKRLGVPLRGGRDERWPDDHVEEACSAEWTVFKKPTNSPRDVRRFEGLRRKFPAARMIFCTRDAPNQIWSLMKRTCYRTSEPFATCTALKRCMINEAERKWRRPSARDWTVDLADFAADPRSLLRAVVPAHLAHPSVREPRSAAGPPRGGSHDDLRRWQVAQPVYAYNDDTYERESGSLAPLLKSLSNCARVRSLPRSLACLVKRDNCSRQVIRTR
;
A
#
# COMPACT_ATOMS: atom_id res chain seq x y z
N MET A 1 32.51 -68.22 19.11
CA MET A 1 31.62 -68.12 20.29
C MET A 1 31.24 -66.66 20.50
N SER A 2 29.94 -66.42 20.63
CA SER A 2 29.25 -65.21 21.11
C SER A 2 29.28 -63.93 20.26
N SER A 3 28.29 -63.87 19.37
CA SER A 3 27.66 -62.66 18.84
C SER A 3 26.45 -62.33 19.74
N MET A 4 26.25 -61.07 20.15
CA MET A 4 25.02 -60.67 20.85
C MET A 4 24.53 -59.30 20.35
N ARG A 5 23.33 -59.35 19.76
CA ARG A 5 22.54 -58.24 19.20
C ARG A 5 21.75 -57.53 20.30
N LEU A 6 21.59 -56.22 20.17
CA LEU A 6 20.68 -55.41 21.00
C LEU A 6 19.29 -55.34 20.35
N LEU A 7 18.26 -55.66 21.14
CA LEU A 7 16.84 -55.69 20.80
C LEU A 7 16.26 -54.30 20.50
N LEU A 8 15.46 -54.20 19.43
CA LEU A 8 14.49 -53.13 19.18
C LEU A 8 13.09 -53.72 19.32
N LEU A 9 12.30 -53.14 20.21
CA LEU A 9 10.92 -53.54 20.53
C LEU A 9 9.95 -53.05 19.46
N PHE A 10 9.16 -53.99 18.94
CA PHE A 10 8.01 -53.81 18.06
C PHE A 10 6.79 -53.32 18.85
N CYS A 11 6.03 -52.39 18.27
CA CYS A 11 4.58 -52.35 18.43
C CYS A 11 3.94 -52.46 17.04
N THR A 12 3.28 -53.58 16.81
CA THR A 12 2.40 -53.87 15.68
C THR A 12 1.01 -53.30 15.95
N ALA A 13 0.40 -52.69 14.92
CA ALA A 13 -1.04 -52.59 14.83
C ALA A 13 -1.43 -52.81 13.36
N ASP A 14 -2.15 -53.92 13.17
CA ASP A 14 -2.60 -54.47 11.90
C ASP A 14 -3.55 -53.56 11.13
N ALA A 15 -3.39 -53.63 9.81
CA ALA A 15 -4.30 -53.12 8.81
C ALA A 15 -5.56 -54.00 8.71
N GLN A 16 -6.68 -53.41 8.29
CA GLN A 16 -7.48 -53.84 7.13
C GLN A 16 -8.80 -53.06 7.01
N ARG A 17 -9.01 -52.35 5.89
CA ARG A 17 -10.04 -52.64 4.87
C ARG A 17 -10.27 -51.44 3.94
N GLY A 18 -9.86 -51.65 2.69
CA GLY A 18 -10.63 -51.31 1.49
C GLY A 18 -10.79 -49.83 1.14
N TRP A 19 -10.09 -49.39 0.09
CA TRP A 19 -10.65 -48.53 -0.97
C TRP A 19 -9.86 -48.80 -2.25
N ARG A 20 -10.50 -49.41 -3.25
CA ARG A 20 -9.94 -49.68 -4.59
C ARG A 20 -10.46 -48.65 -5.57
N ASN A 21 -9.58 -48.24 -6.49
CA ASN A 21 -9.82 -47.52 -7.75
C ASN A 21 -10.03 -45.99 -7.66
N GLY A 22 -8.97 -45.29 -7.26
CA GLY A 22 -8.68 -43.94 -7.75
C GLY A 22 -7.31 -43.94 -8.43
N ASN A 23 -7.27 -43.83 -9.76
CA ASN A 23 -6.05 -43.55 -10.50
C ASN A 23 -5.54 -42.16 -10.08
N TRP A 24 -4.69 -42.11 -9.07
CA TRP A 24 -3.83 -40.96 -8.84
C TRP A 24 -2.80 -40.94 -9.96
N ILE A 25 -2.94 -39.99 -10.88
CA ILE A 25 -1.86 -39.64 -11.81
C ILE A 25 -0.73 -39.05 -10.96
N SER A 26 0.25 -39.87 -10.58
CA SER A 26 1.46 -39.51 -9.82
C SER A 26 2.49 -38.72 -10.65
N GLY A 27 2.02 -37.90 -11.59
CA GLY A 27 2.85 -37.30 -12.65
C GLY A 27 3.47 -35.94 -12.36
N PHE A 28 3.17 -35.28 -11.24
CA PHE A 28 3.77 -33.97 -10.94
C PHE A 28 5.02 -34.14 -10.05
N ARG A 29 6.19 -34.18 -10.70
CA ARG A 29 7.49 -34.08 -10.02
C ARG A 29 7.78 -32.60 -9.65
N ALA A 30 8.82 -32.44 -8.82
CA ALA A 30 9.19 -31.31 -7.96
C ALA A 30 9.37 -29.93 -8.66
N PRO A 31 9.60 -28.83 -7.90
CA PRO A 31 9.67 -27.43 -8.37
C PRO A 31 10.73 -27.05 -9.43
N GLU A 32 11.51 -28.01 -9.94
CA GLU A 32 12.44 -27.79 -11.06
C GLU A 32 11.70 -27.83 -12.41
N ASP A 33 10.65 -28.63 -12.52
CA ASP A 33 9.81 -28.71 -13.73
C ASP A 33 9.02 -27.43 -13.99
N VAL A 34 8.75 -26.63 -12.96
CA VAL A 34 7.94 -25.41 -13.10
C VAL A 34 8.65 -24.37 -13.97
N LYS A 35 9.98 -24.21 -13.81
CA LYS A 35 10.78 -23.32 -14.67
C LYS A 35 10.79 -23.82 -16.12
N ALA A 36 10.93 -25.13 -16.32
CA ALA A 36 10.87 -25.73 -17.66
C ALA A 36 9.48 -25.57 -18.29
N GLN A 37 8.41 -25.71 -17.51
CA GLN A 37 7.02 -25.50 -17.94
C GLN A 37 6.73 -24.04 -18.30
N TRP A 38 7.40 -23.06 -17.68
CA TRP A 38 7.31 -21.65 -18.09
C TRP A 38 8.16 -21.38 -19.34
N ALA A 39 9.40 -21.88 -19.37
CA ALA A 39 10.32 -21.67 -20.49
C ALA A 39 9.85 -22.36 -21.79
N ALA A 40 9.13 -23.48 -21.69
CA ALA A 40 8.61 -24.22 -22.85
C ALA A 40 7.33 -23.59 -23.46
N ARG A 41 6.87 -22.45 -22.94
CA ARG A 41 5.67 -21.79 -23.45
C ARG A 41 5.97 -21.03 -24.75
N PRO A 42 5.20 -21.24 -25.83
CA PRO A 42 5.29 -20.36 -26.97
C PRO A 42 4.95 -18.91 -26.55
N PRO A 43 5.64 -17.88 -27.09
CA PRO A 43 5.24 -16.50 -26.84
C PRO A 43 3.84 -16.25 -27.41
N MET A 44 2.94 -15.68 -26.59
CA MET A 44 1.64 -15.18 -27.06
C MET A 44 1.69 -13.68 -27.36
N PHE A 45 2.85 -13.17 -27.79
CA PHE A 45 2.93 -11.82 -28.31
C PHE A 45 2.64 -11.82 -29.80
N GLY A 46 1.40 -11.51 -30.12
CA GLY A 46 0.94 -11.29 -31.48
C GLY A 46 -0.58 -11.09 -31.47
N PRO A 47 -1.15 -10.50 -32.53
CA PRO A 47 -2.58 -10.66 -32.77
C PRO A 47 -2.88 -12.16 -32.68
N ALA A 48 -3.86 -12.56 -31.86
CA ALA A 48 -4.28 -13.96 -31.73
C ALA A 48 -4.34 -14.59 -33.13
N PRO A 49 -3.88 -15.85 -33.34
CA PRO A 49 -3.73 -16.45 -34.65
C PRO A 49 -4.93 -16.09 -35.54
N LEU A 50 -4.69 -15.16 -36.48
CA LEU A 50 -5.72 -14.49 -37.27
C LEU A 50 -6.50 -15.47 -38.15
N ALA A 51 -6.03 -16.72 -38.25
CA ALA A 51 -6.52 -17.75 -39.14
C ALA A 51 -8.03 -18.03 -39.06
N ASN A 52 -8.72 -17.61 -37.99
CA ASN A 52 -10.17 -17.83 -37.85
C ASN A 52 -10.99 -16.55 -37.54
N ARG A 53 -10.41 -15.34 -37.62
CA ARG A 53 -11.25 -14.14 -37.53
C ARG A 53 -11.99 -13.99 -38.86
N ARG A 54 -13.32 -14.11 -38.84
CA ARG A 54 -14.13 -13.49 -39.90
C ARG A 54 -13.72 -12.01 -39.89
N PRO A 55 -13.20 -11.45 -40.99
CA PRO A 55 -12.95 -10.03 -41.04
C PRO A 55 -14.29 -9.35 -40.74
N VAL A 56 -14.27 -8.30 -39.92
CA VAL A 56 -15.42 -7.44 -39.66
C VAL A 56 -15.72 -6.69 -40.98
N THR A 57 -16.25 -7.43 -41.95
CA THR A 57 -16.62 -6.97 -43.29
C THR A 57 -18.07 -6.55 -43.34
N ASP A 58 -18.87 -7.00 -42.38
CA ASP A 58 -20.19 -6.46 -42.17
C ASP A 58 -20.02 -5.07 -41.53
N ALA A 59 -20.20 -4.03 -42.36
CA ALA A 59 -20.62 -2.72 -41.91
C ALA A 59 -21.61 -2.92 -40.75
N PRO A 60 -21.41 -2.27 -39.59
CA PRO A 60 -22.00 -2.64 -38.31
C PRO A 60 -23.47 -3.05 -38.49
N GLY A 61 -23.72 -4.36 -38.58
CA GLY A 61 -25.03 -4.89 -38.93
C GLY A 61 -26.01 -4.30 -37.93
N LYS A 62 -26.90 -3.40 -38.42
CA LYS A 62 -27.74 -2.47 -37.64
C LYS A 62 -27.47 -2.58 -36.14
N LEU A 63 -26.35 -2.03 -35.68
CA LEU A 63 -26.06 -1.99 -34.24
C LEU A 63 -27.32 -1.43 -33.59
N ALA A 64 -27.92 -2.20 -32.69
CA ALA A 64 -29.06 -1.73 -31.90
C ALA A 64 -28.71 -0.33 -31.39
N LYS A 65 -29.67 0.60 -31.46
CA LYS A 65 -29.46 2.01 -31.09
C LYS A 65 -28.65 2.04 -29.79
N PRO A 66 -27.44 2.65 -29.78
CA PRO A 66 -26.55 2.57 -28.63
C PRO A 66 -27.31 2.95 -27.38
N ARG A 67 -27.20 2.13 -26.33
CA ARG A 67 -27.75 2.49 -25.02
C ARG A 67 -27.17 3.84 -24.62
N THR A 68 -28.01 4.87 -24.52
CA THR A 68 -27.59 6.12 -23.91
C THR A 68 -27.27 5.78 -22.45
N PRO A 69 -26.01 5.91 -22.01
CA PRO A 69 -25.66 5.61 -20.64
C PRO A 69 -26.49 6.52 -19.75
N ALA A 70 -27.03 5.98 -18.66
CA ALA A 70 -27.62 6.82 -17.64
C ALA A 70 -26.55 7.80 -17.12
N PRO A 71 -26.89 9.06 -16.85
CA PRO A 71 -25.94 9.96 -16.21
C PRO A 71 -25.51 9.34 -14.88
N LEU A 72 -24.19 9.22 -14.70
CA LEU A 72 -23.63 9.08 -13.36
C LEU A 72 -24.01 10.38 -12.67
N GLY A 73 -24.78 10.32 -11.58
CA GLY A 73 -25.04 11.53 -10.80
C GLY A 73 -23.74 12.20 -10.35
N GLU A 74 -23.85 13.32 -9.65
CA GLU A 74 -22.66 14.03 -9.16
C GLU A 74 -21.76 13.12 -8.30
N PRO A 75 -20.42 13.29 -8.38
CA PRO A 75 -19.50 12.63 -7.47
C PRO A 75 -19.88 12.89 -6.01
N LEU A 76 -19.63 11.90 -5.14
CA LEU A 76 -19.97 11.97 -3.71
C LEU A 76 -19.31 13.13 -2.96
N TRP A 77 -18.24 13.70 -3.51
CA TRP A 77 -17.56 14.86 -2.97
C TRP A 77 -16.93 15.71 -4.08
N PRO A 78 -16.84 17.04 -3.90
CA PRO A 78 -16.39 17.98 -4.92
C PRO A 78 -14.85 18.01 -5.14
N PHE A 79 -14.08 17.20 -4.40
CA PHE A 79 -12.62 17.27 -4.39
C PHE A 79 -11.95 15.88 -4.40
N PRO A 80 -10.96 15.62 -5.29
CA PRO A 80 -10.45 16.50 -6.35
C PRO A 80 -11.47 16.65 -7.49
N ALA A 81 -11.41 17.78 -8.22
CA ALA A 81 -12.12 17.90 -9.49
C ALA A 81 -11.65 16.75 -10.39
N GLN A 82 -12.60 15.99 -10.92
CA GLN A 82 -12.31 14.96 -11.92
C GLN A 82 -11.52 15.60 -13.06
N ARG A 83 -10.38 14.99 -13.39
CA ARG A 83 -9.50 15.47 -14.47
C ARG A 83 -9.86 14.70 -15.72
N TYR A 84 -10.76 15.27 -16.52
CA TYR A 84 -11.26 14.61 -17.71
C TYR A 84 -10.17 14.27 -18.73
N ASP A 85 -8.97 14.86 -18.65
CA ASP A 85 -7.81 14.56 -19.48
C ASP A 85 -6.82 13.53 -18.88
N ALA A 86 -7.04 13.08 -17.64
CA ALA A 86 -6.16 12.13 -16.97
C ALA A 86 -6.41 10.68 -17.42
N ASP A 87 -5.39 9.83 -17.26
CA ASP A 87 -5.56 8.38 -17.25
C ASP A 87 -6.39 7.94 -16.04
N VAL A 88 -7.10 6.81 -16.17
CA VAL A 88 -8.13 6.41 -15.21
C VAL A 88 -8.02 4.93 -14.85
N VAL A 89 -7.90 4.63 -13.55
CA VAL A 89 -8.17 3.29 -13.03
C VAL A 89 -9.58 3.29 -12.44
N THR A 90 -10.43 2.35 -12.86
CA THR A 90 -11.83 2.27 -12.43
C THR A 90 -12.25 0.88 -11.96
N GLY A 91 -13.26 0.84 -11.08
CA GLY A 91 -13.80 -0.41 -10.54
C GLY A 91 -15.05 -0.23 -9.68
N LEU A 92 -15.76 -1.34 -9.46
CA LEU A 92 -16.96 -1.41 -8.61
C LEU A 92 -16.60 -1.83 -7.17
N ALA A 93 -16.81 -0.95 -6.21
CA ALA A 93 -16.41 -1.07 -4.81
C ALA A 93 -17.61 -0.97 -3.85
N LEU A 94 -18.58 -1.88 -3.96
CA LEU A 94 -19.75 -1.95 -3.08
C LEU A 94 -19.53 -2.90 -1.88
N ASN A 95 -19.93 -2.47 -0.69
CA ASN A 95 -19.93 -3.25 0.55
C ASN A 95 -18.53 -3.70 1.00
N TYR A 96 -17.56 -2.79 0.89
CA TYR A 96 -16.19 -3.04 1.28
C TYR A 96 -15.76 -2.23 2.51
N ARG A 97 -14.87 -2.85 3.29
CA ARG A 97 -14.23 -2.22 4.44
C ARG A 97 -13.02 -1.42 4.00
N GLU A 98 -12.53 -0.55 4.89
CA GLU A 98 -11.34 0.27 4.67
C GLU A 98 -10.12 -0.53 4.17
N PHE A 99 -9.96 -1.77 4.62
CA PHE A 99 -8.89 -2.66 4.15
C PHE A 99 -8.89 -2.85 2.62
N SER A 100 -10.04 -3.11 2.00
CA SER A 100 -10.12 -3.30 0.55
C SER A 100 -9.79 -2.01 -0.20
N HIS A 101 -10.19 -0.84 0.35
CA HIS A 101 -9.80 0.45 -0.20
C HIS A 101 -8.30 0.66 -0.13
N ARG A 102 -7.66 0.25 0.98
CA ARG A 102 -6.19 0.28 1.10
C ARG A 102 -5.50 -0.68 0.15
N ALA A 103 -6.01 -1.89 0.01
CA ALA A 103 -5.48 -2.89 -0.90
C ALA A 103 -5.48 -2.38 -2.36
N PHE A 104 -6.59 -1.81 -2.81
CA PHE A 104 -6.72 -1.35 -4.20
C PHE A 104 -6.15 0.07 -4.40
N VAL A 105 -6.79 1.08 -3.81
CA VAL A 105 -6.41 2.50 -3.98
C VAL A 105 -5.04 2.76 -3.40
N GLY A 106 -4.77 2.16 -2.24
CA GLY A 106 -3.56 2.45 -1.50
C GLY A 106 -2.31 1.91 -2.18
N SER A 107 -2.34 0.66 -2.60
CA SER A 107 -1.23 0.07 -3.35
C SER A 107 -1.00 0.80 -4.68
N LEU A 108 -2.06 1.21 -5.39
CA LEU A 108 -1.95 1.98 -6.64
C LEU A 108 -1.25 3.33 -6.44
N ARG A 109 -1.67 4.10 -5.43
CA ARG A 109 -1.02 5.39 -5.10
C ARG A 109 0.43 5.18 -4.65
N ARG A 110 0.71 4.13 -3.88
CA ARG A 110 2.08 3.79 -3.46
C ARG A 110 2.97 3.41 -4.63
N ALA A 111 2.40 2.74 -5.64
CA ALA A 111 3.05 2.35 -6.88
C ALA A 111 3.42 3.55 -7.78
N GLY A 112 3.03 4.77 -7.40
CA GLY A 112 3.42 6.01 -8.08
C GLY A 112 2.35 6.59 -8.99
N TYR A 113 1.20 5.92 -9.14
CA TYR A 113 0.14 6.38 -10.02
C TYR A 113 -0.47 7.70 -9.53
N THR A 114 -0.46 8.70 -10.42
CA THR A 114 -0.95 10.05 -10.15
C THR A 114 -2.21 10.43 -10.94
N GLY A 115 -2.72 9.54 -11.80
CA GLY A 115 -3.96 9.73 -12.55
C GLY A 115 -5.22 9.62 -11.67
N ASP A 116 -6.38 9.60 -12.30
CA ASP A 116 -7.65 9.51 -11.59
C ASP A 116 -7.94 8.06 -11.18
N ILE A 117 -8.49 7.90 -9.98
CA ILE A 117 -9.03 6.62 -9.50
C ILE A 117 -10.52 6.87 -9.37
N THR A 118 -11.32 6.27 -10.24
CA THR A 118 -12.78 6.43 -10.23
C THR A 118 -13.42 5.17 -9.67
N LEU A 119 -14.19 5.28 -8.59
CA LEU A 119 -14.86 4.11 -8.00
C LEU A 119 -16.37 4.31 -7.97
N ILE A 120 -17.11 3.25 -8.26
CA ILE A 120 -18.53 3.16 -7.93
C ILE A 120 -18.62 2.56 -6.52
N THR A 121 -19.13 3.30 -5.54
CA THR A 121 -19.20 2.89 -4.13
C THR A 121 -20.62 2.95 -3.59
N GLU A 122 -20.85 2.55 -2.34
CA GLU A 122 -22.07 2.95 -1.65
C GLU A 122 -22.18 4.48 -1.53
N PRO A 123 -23.40 5.04 -1.41
CA PRO A 123 -23.57 6.44 -1.04
C PRO A 123 -22.98 6.72 0.35
N ARG A 124 -22.68 7.98 0.63
CA ARG A 124 -22.04 8.42 1.89
C ARG A 124 -22.73 7.88 3.15
N SER A 125 -24.06 7.84 3.16
CA SER A 125 -24.87 7.33 4.28
C SER A 125 -24.71 5.83 4.54
N ARG A 126 -24.13 5.07 3.59
CA ARG A 126 -23.94 3.61 3.68
C ARG A 126 -22.47 3.18 3.65
N LEU A 127 -21.54 4.10 3.41
CA LEU A 127 -20.10 3.79 3.50
C LEU A 127 -19.74 3.36 4.91
N GLN A 128 -18.93 2.30 5.02
CA GLN A 128 -18.44 1.84 6.32
C GLN A 128 -17.52 2.88 6.98
N ARG A 129 -17.43 2.81 8.32
CA ARG A 129 -16.63 3.74 9.13
C ARG A 129 -15.19 3.79 8.61
N GLY A 130 -14.69 5.01 8.38
CA GLY A 130 -13.33 5.26 7.89
C GLY A 130 -13.19 5.29 6.36
N CYS A 131 -14.09 4.65 5.61
CA CYS A 131 -14.00 4.56 4.14
C CYS A 131 -14.11 5.94 3.46
N GLU A 132 -15.10 6.79 3.84
CA GLU A 132 -15.22 8.13 3.26
C GLU A 132 -13.93 8.94 3.48
N ALA A 133 -13.45 9.00 4.72
CA ALA A 133 -12.25 9.75 5.07
C ALA A 133 -11.01 9.25 4.29
N TYR A 134 -10.86 7.93 4.16
CA TYR A 134 -9.77 7.31 3.42
C TYR A 134 -9.83 7.61 1.92
N LEU A 135 -11.00 7.44 1.29
CA LEU A 135 -11.20 7.66 -0.15
C LEU A 135 -11.00 9.13 -0.53
N ARG A 136 -11.58 10.06 0.25
CA ARG A 136 -11.38 11.51 0.07
C ARG A 136 -9.90 11.88 0.20
N LYS A 137 -9.24 11.41 1.26
CA LYS A 137 -7.81 11.64 1.47
C LYS A 137 -6.96 11.09 0.33
N SER A 138 -7.36 9.98 -0.28
CA SER A 138 -6.61 9.30 -1.36
C SER A 138 -6.86 9.89 -2.75
N GLY A 139 -7.71 10.92 -2.85
CA GLY A 139 -8.04 11.58 -4.12
C GLY A 139 -8.76 10.65 -5.09
N VAL A 140 -9.76 9.91 -4.58
CA VAL A 140 -10.65 9.07 -5.40
C VAL A 140 -11.85 9.92 -5.85
N VAL A 141 -12.26 9.77 -7.12
CA VAL A 141 -13.55 10.24 -7.62
C VAL A 141 -14.56 9.12 -7.36
N ALA A 142 -15.52 9.32 -6.46
CA ALA A 142 -16.47 8.27 -6.09
C ALA A 142 -17.89 8.61 -6.54
N TYR A 143 -18.57 7.62 -7.12
CA TYR A 143 -19.97 7.69 -7.53
C TYR A 143 -20.80 6.75 -6.64
N GLY A 144 -21.84 7.29 -6.00
CA GLY A 144 -22.71 6.50 -5.14
C GLY A 144 -23.70 5.65 -5.92
N LEU A 145 -23.84 4.38 -5.54
CA LEU A 145 -24.81 3.45 -6.10
C LEU A 145 -25.53 2.68 -4.99
N VAL A 146 -26.85 2.57 -5.14
CA VAL A 146 -27.70 1.70 -4.33
C VAL A 146 -28.45 0.76 -5.27
N PRO A 147 -27.92 -0.44 -5.55
CA PRO A 147 -28.67 -1.41 -6.33
C PRO A 147 -29.82 -1.99 -5.49
N ASP A 148 -31.01 -2.02 -6.06
CA ASP A 148 -32.15 -2.75 -5.50
C ASP A 148 -32.10 -4.21 -5.98
N CYS A 149 -31.60 -5.07 -5.10
CA CYS A 149 -31.51 -6.52 -5.34
C CYS A 149 -32.62 -7.31 -4.62
N SER A 150 -33.70 -6.64 -4.17
CA SER A 150 -34.75 -7.25 -3.36
C SER A 150 -35.52 -8.36 -4.07
N ALA A 151 -35.64 -8.27 -5.40
CA ALA A 151 -36.33 -9.26 -6.24
C ALA A 151 -35.61 -10.62 -6.33
N SER A 152 -34.37 -10.74 -5.83
CA SER A 152 -33.57 -11.96 -5.88
C SER A 152 -33.69 -12.79 -4.61
N SER A 153 -34.43 -13.90 -4.63
CA SER A 153 -34.46 -14.88 -3.54
C SER A 153 -33.23 -15.81 -3.58
N GLY A 154 -32.40 -15.78 -2.53
CA GLY A 154 -31.28 -16.71 -2.33
C GLY A 154 -30.04 -16.50 -3.24
N GLY A 155 -28.86 -16.94 -2.79
CA GLY A 155 -27.64 -16.96 -3.61
C GLY A 155 -26.62 -15.83 -3.40
N ASN A 156 -25.42 -16.02 -3.98
CA ASN A 156 -24.31 -15.06 -3.95
C ASN A 156 -24.69 -13.74 -4.63
N ILE A 157 -24.40 -12.60 -4.01
CA ILE A 157 -24.77 -11.25 -4.50
C ILE A 157 -24.31 -10.98 -5.94
N LYS A 158 -23.21 -11.61 -6.39
CA LYS A 158 -22.72 -11.49 -7.77
C LYS A 158 -23.70 -12.01 -8.83
N HIS A 159 -24.57 -12.93 -8.44
CA HIS A 159 -25.57 -13.55 -9.32
C HIS A 159 -26.99 -13.03 -9.05
N LYS A 160 -27.15 -12.16 -8.05
CA LYS A 160 -28.44 -11.50 -7.82
C LYS A 160 -28.69 -10.51 -8.94
N THR A 161 -29.88 -10.60 -9.51
CA THR A 161 -30.38 -9.59 -10.44
C THR A 161 -30.83 -8.40 -9.61
N CYS A 162 -30.30 -7.23 -9.97
CA CYS A 162 -30.60 -5.99 -9.27
C CYS A 162 -31.08 -4.94 -10.27
N LYS A 163 -32.04 -4.14 -9.84
CA LYS A 163 -32.36 -2.88 -10.51
C LYS A 163 -31.39 -1.83 -10.00
N TRP A 164 -30.71 -1.13 -10.90
CA TRP A 164 -29.88 0.02 -10.50
C TRP A 164 -30.54 1.36 -10.85
N ARG A 165 -31.62 1.32 -11.64
CA ARG A 165 -32.38 2.47 -12.09
C ARG A 165 -33.84 2.07 -12.26
N GLU A 166 -34.72 3.03 -12.01
CA GLU A 166 -36.14 2.92 -12.33
C GLU A 166 -36.35 2.68 -13.84
N GLY A 167 -37.30 1.80 -14.17
CA GLY A 167 -37.62 1.43 -15.56
C GLY A 167 -36.61 0.53 -16.29
N GLN A 168 -35.48 0.16 -15.68
CA GLN A 168 -34.55 -0.81 -16.29
C GLN A 168 -34.86 -2.25 -15.82
N PRO A 169 -34.66 -3.25 -16.70
CA PRO A 169 -34.77 -4.64 -16.30
C PRO A 169 -33.69 -4.97 -15.26
N PRO A 170 -33.98 -5.89 -14.31
CA PRO A 170 -33.02 -6.29 -13.30
C PRO A 170 -31.87 -7.09 -13.96
N LEU A 171 -30.63 -6.69 -13.71
CA LEU A 171 -29.43 -7.32 -14.29
C LEU A 171 -28.51 -7.84 -13.18
N PRO A 172 -27.73 -8.92 -13.40
CA PRO A 172 -26.68 -9.32 -12.48
C PRO A 172 -25.68 -8.19 -12.24
N LEU A 173 -25.24 -7.96 -11.00
CA LEU A 173 -24.28 -6.90 -10.66
C LEU A 173 -22.99 -6.96 -11.49
N ALA A 174 -22.58 -8.17 -11.90
CA ALA A 174 -21.44 -8.41 -12.80
C ALA A 174 -21.63 -7.77 -14.20
N ILE A 175 -22.87 -7.62 -14.66
CA ILE A 175 -23.23 -6.92 -15.90
C ILE A 175 -23.45 -5.43 -15.64
N ILE A 176 -24.11 -5.07 -14.52
CA ILE A 176 -24.41 -3.67 -14.15
C ILE A 176 -23.17 -2.76 -14.24
N ARG A 177 -22.04 -3.26 -13.72
CA ARG A 177 -20.79 -2.52 -13.70
C ARG A 177 -20.34 -2.02 -15.08
N HIS A 178 -20.61 -2.75 -16.16
CA HIS A 178 -20.20 -2.38 -17.52
C HIS A 178 -20.96 -1.17 -18.04
N ALA A 179 -22.25 -1.04 -17.70
CA ALA A 179 -23.01 0.17 -18.01
C ALA A 179 -22.47 1.40 -17.26
N LEU A 180 -22.01 1.20 -16.02
CA LEU A 180 -21.41 2.26 -15.22
C LEU A 180 -20.02 2.62 -15.74
N TYR A 181 -19.20 1.64 -16.11
CA TYR A 181 -17.89 1.86 -16.73
C TYR A 181 -18.02 2.59 -18.08
N LEU A 182 -19.00 2.25 -18.91
CA LEU A 182 -19.33 2.98 -20.13
C LEU A 182 -19.67 4.45 -19.85
N ALA A 183 -20.50 4.69 -18.83
CA ALA A 183 -20.85 6.05 -18.42
C ALA A 183 -19.61 6.80 -17.92
N ILE A 184 -18.73 6.16 -17.14
CA ILE A 184 -17.49 6.78 -16.65
C ILE A 184 -16.59 7.11 -17.84
N ALA A 185 -16.35 6.15 -18.74
CA ALA A 185 -15.48 6.32 -19.89
C ALA A 185 -15.88 7.50 -20.77
N LYS A 186 -17.18 7.72 -20.98
CA LYS A 186 -17.71 8.84 -21.76
C LYS A 186 -17.51 10.22 -21.13
N THR A 187 -17.16 10.30 -19.85
CA THR A 187 -16.83 11.59 -19.21
C THR A 187 -15.38 12.03 -19.46
N TYR A 188 -14.48 11.11 -19.82
CA TYR A 188 -13.06 11.42 -20.02
C TYR A 188 -12.73 11.66 -21.51
N SER A 189 -11.57 12.27 -21.72
CA SER A 189 -10.98 12.59 -23.01
C SER A 189 -10.75 11.32 -23.84
N PRO A 190 -10.96 11.38 -25.17
CA PRO A 190 -10.55 10.31 -26.09
C PRO A 190 -9.06 9.95 -26.03
N ARG A 191 -8.20 10.79 -25.42
CA ARG A 191 -6.76 10.54 -25.25
C ARG A 191 -6.39 9.83 -23.95
N SER A 192 -7.33 9.67 -23.02
CA SER A 192 -7.11 8.99 -21.75
C SER A 192 -6.95 7.49 -21.97
N MET A 193 -6.00 6.87 -21.25
CA MET A 193 -5.97 5.43 -21.07
C MET A 193 -6.81 5.04 -19.87
N PHE A 194 -7.43 3.88 -19.98
CA PHE A 194 -8.29 3.30 -18.96
C PHE A 194 -7.75 1.95 -18.52
N TYR A 195 -7.85 1.68 -17.22
CA TYR A 195 -7.72 0.35 -16.67
C TYR A 195 -8.98 0.03 -15.86
N VAL A 196 -9.78 -0.90 -16.35
CA VAL A 196 -10.90 -1.45 -15.59
C VAL A 196 -10.41 -2.66 -14.83
N ALA A 197 -10.59 -2.66 -13.51
CA ALA A 197 -10.13 -3.73 -12.63
C ALA A 197 -11.22 -4.20 -11.65
N ASP A 198 -11.23 -5.49 -11.36
CA ASP A 198 -11.97 -6.07 -10.24
C ASP A 198 -11.36 -5.54 -8.95
N TYR A 199 -12.11 -4.62 -8.35
CA TYR A 199 -11.68 -3.83 -7.22
C TYR A 199 -11.25 -4.66 -6.00
N ARG A 200 -11.95 -5.78 -5.75
CA ARG A 200 -11.82 -6.57 -4.52
C ARG A 200 -10.47 -7.28 -4.41
N ASP A 201 -10.03 -7.84 -5.52
CA ASP A 201 -8.95 -8.82 -5.59
C ASP A 201 -7.87 -8.38 -6.58
N THR A 202 -7.68 -7.06 -6.70
CA THR A 202 -6.55 -6.44 -7.41
C THR A 202 -5.71 -5.60 -6.44
N PHE A 203 -4.38 -5.68 -6.55
CA PHE A 203 -3.44 -4.73 -5.95
C PHE A 203 -2.32 -4.39 -6.94
N PHE A 204 -1.58 -3.32 -6.65
CA PHE A 204 -0.59 -2.75 -7.56
C PHE A 204 0.80 -2.73 -6.93
N GLN A 205 1.82 -2.97 -7.76
CA GLN A 205 3.23 -2.91 -7.40
C GLN A 205 3.99 -1.86 -8.24
N ALA A 206 3.44 -1.46 -9.39
CA ALA A 206 3.92 -0.36 -10.24
C ALA A 206 2.74 0.38 -10.90
N ASP A 207 3.00 1.54 -11.51
CA ASP A 207 2.00 2.26 -12.31
C ASP A 207 1.65 1.43 -13.57
N PRO A 208 0.39 0.97 -13.72
CA PRO A 208 0.02 0.09 -14.82
C PRO A 208 0.16 0.77 -16.19
N PHE A 209 -0.07 2.07 -16.29
CA PHE A 209 0.03 2.80 -17.56
C PHE A 209 1.47 3.04 -17.98
N GLN A 210 2.34 3.29 -17.00
CA GLN A 210 3.77 3.37 -17.27
C GLN A 210 4.29 2.02 -17.78
N ARG A 211 3.82 0.90 -17.21
CA ARG A 211 4.19 -0.44 -17.67
C ARG A 211 3.75 -0.72 -19.11
N VAL A 212 2.57 -0.25 -19.52
CA VAL A 212 2.12 -0.29 -20.92
C VAL A 212 3.13 0.42 -21.82
N ILE A 213 3.50 1.66 -21.47
CA ILE A 213 4.42 2.49 -22.27
C ILE A 213 5.81 1.84 -22.34
N GLU A 214 6.33 1.30 -21.24
CA GLU A 214 7.62 0.61 -21.21
C GLU A 214 7.63 -0.62 -22.12
N ARG A 215 6.59 -1.44 -22.08
CA ARG A 215 6.51 -2.67 -22.89
C ARG A 215 6.26 -2.38 -24.36
N ARG A 216 5.42 -1.38 -24.68
CA ARG A 216 4.99 -1.10 -26.06
C ARG A 216 5.76 0.04 -26.73
N GLY A 217 6.59 0.76 -25.98
CA GLY A 217 7.25 2.00 -26.44
C GLY A 217 6.31 3.19 -26.63
N ARG A 218 5.00 3.03 -26.41
CA ARG A 218 3.98 4.07 -26.60
C ARG A 218 2.71 3.79 -25.80
N ARG A 219 1.84 4.79 -25.77
CA ARG A 219 0.49 4.71 -25.17
C ARG A 219 -0.45 3.89 -26.06
N LEU A 220 -1.54 3.40 -25.46
CA LEU A 220 -2.67 2.86 -26.22
C LEU A 220 -3.44 4.03 -26.84
N GLU A 221 -3.83 3.88 -28.10
CA GLU A 221 -4.54 4.92 -28.86
C GLU A 221 -5.71 4.33 -29.65
N GLY A 222 -6.65 5.19 -30.05
CA GLY A 222 -7.78 4.79 -30.89
C GLY A 222 -8.62 3.65 -30.30
N LEU A 223 -8.70 2.52 -31.02
CA LEU A 223 -9.47 1.34 -30.66
C LEU A 223 -8.61 0.23 -30.02
N GLU A 224 -7.37 0.52 -29.62
CA GLU A 224 -6.50 -0.47 -28.99
C GLU A 224 -7.03 -0.88 -27.60
N LEU A 225 -7.31 -2.18 -27.46
CA LEU A 225 -7.80 -2.83 -26.25
C LEU A 225 -6.84 -3.94 -25.83
N LEU A 226 -6.48 -4.00 -24.55
CA LEU A 226 -5.70 -5.06 -23.92
C LEU A 226 -6.63 -5.86 -23.01
N VAL A 227 -6.75 -7.17 -23.27
CA VAL A 227 -7.46 -8.11 -22.40
C VAL A 227 -6.47 -9.15 -21.84
N VAL A 228 -6.77 -9.74 -20.70
CA VAL A 228 -5.82 -10.59 -19.97
C VAL A 228 -6.27 -12.05 -19.98
N ALA A 229 -5.40 -12.97 -20.36
CA ALA A 229 -5.67 -14.41 -20.27
C ALA A 229 -5.40 -14.92 -18.84
N GLU A 230 -6.35 -15.64 -18.24
CA GLU A 230 -6.25 -16.03 -16.83
C GLU A 230 -5.09 -16.98 -16.53
N HIS A 231 -4.90 -18.02 -17.35
CA HIS A 231 -3.80 -18.98 -17.19
C HIS A 231 -3.58 -19.79 -18.48
N TRP A 232 -3.05 -19.16 -19.53
CA TRP A 232 -2.68 -19.85 -20.76
C TRP A 232 -1.42 -20.73 -20.57
N PRO A 233 -1.31 -21.87 -21.27
CA PRO A 233 -2.32 -22.52 -22.12
C PRO A 233 -3.30 -23.44 -21.37
N PHE A 234 -3.21 -23.50 -20.04
CA PHE A 234 -3.85 -24.55 -19.23
C PHE A 234 -5.35 -24.34 -19.02
N LYS A 235 -5.78 -23.09 -18.80
CA LYS A 235 -7.18 -22.77 -18.55
C LYS A 235 -7.89 -22.37 -19.84
N LYS A 236 -8.64 -23.31 -20.39
CA LYS A 236 -9.39 -23.20 -21.65
C LYS A 236 -10.89 -23.12 -21.38
N VAL A 237 -11.64 -22.59 -22.35
CA VAL A 237 -13.11 -22.54 -22.27
C VAL A 237 -13.70 -23.95 -22.08
N GLY A 238 -13.14 -24.96 -22.75
CA GLY A 238 -13.63 -26.34 -22.72
C GLY A 238 -13.39 -27.09 -21.42
N ASN A 239 -12.29 -26.77 -20.71
CA ASN A 239 -11.93 -27.42 -19.44
C ASN A 239 -12.21 -26.55 -18.20
N CYS A 240 -12.86 -25.40 -18.41
CA CYS A 240 -13.38 -24.53 -17.35
C CYS A 240 -14.89 -24.74 -17.26
N PRO A 241 -15.41 -25.40 -16.19
CA PRO A 241 -16.84 -25.69 -16.10
C PRO A 241 -17.74 -24.46 -16.16
N PHE A 242 -17.26 -23.33 -15.62
CA PHE A 242 -18.00 -22.07 -15.62
C PHE A 242 -18.03 -21.44 -17.02
N ASN A 243 -16.87 -21.13 -17.61
CA ASN A 243 -16.83 -20.49 -18.93
C ASN A 243 -17.39 -21.39 -20.03
N GLY A 244 -17.09 -22.69 -19.99
CA GLY A 244 -17.68 -23.66 -20.92
C GLY A 244 -19.20 -23.75 -20.78
N GLY A 245 -19.70 -23.77 -19.54
CA GLY A 245 -21.14 -23.73 -19.26
C GLY A 245 -21.80 -22.44 -19.74
N TRP A 246 -21.18 -21.28 -19.50
CA TRP A 246 -21.69 -19.99 -19.95
C TRP A 246 -21.79 -19.90 -21.47
N VAL A 247 -20.72 -20.28 -22.18
CA VAL A 247 -20.74 -20.25 -23.65
C VAL A 247 -21.80 -21.19 -24.19
N ARG A 248 -21.85 -22.42 -23.68
CA ARG A 248 -22.80 -23.45 -24.12
C ARG A 248 -24.25 -23.06 -23.86
N ASN A 249 -24.54 -22.48 -22.70
CA ASN A 249 -25.90 -22.15 -22.30
C ASN A 249 -26.45 -20.92 -23.03
N CYS A 250 -25.60 -19.94 -23.37
CA CYS A 250 -26.08 -18.76 -24.06
C CYS A 250 -26.09 -18.88 -25.59
N TRP A 251 -24.97 -19.32 -26.19
CA TRP A 251 -24.79 -19.36 -27.64
C TRP A 251 -24.84 -20.77 -28.22
N GLY A 252 -25.09 -21.78 -27.40
CA GLY A 252 -25.32 -23.16 -27.83
C GLY A 252 -24.05 -24.01 -27.94
N ARG A 253 -24.26 -25.30 -28.24
CA ARG A 253 -23.20 -26.31 -28.28
C ARG A 253 -22.19 -26.07 -29.40
N ALA A 254 -22.65 -25.61 -30.57
CA ALA A 254 -21.79 -25.35 -31.73
C ALA A 254 -20.72 -24.27 -31.42
N GLU A 255 -21.13 -23.15 -30.82
CA GLU A 255 -20.18 -22.10 -30.41
C GLU A 255 -19.24 -22.59 -29.30
N TRP A 256 -19.75 -23.37 -28.34
CA TRP A 256 -18.88 -23.99 -27.36
C TRP A 256 -17.83 -24.91 -28.00
N ASP A 257 -18.21 -25.77 -28.95
CA ASP A 257 -17.28 -26.68 -29.62
C ASP A 257 -16.20 -25.92 -30.41
N ARG A 258 -16.55 -24.78 -31.01
CA ARG A 258 -15.60 -23.86 -31.67
C ARG A 258 -14.64 -23.20 -30.69
N LEU A 259 -15.15 -22.79 -29.52
CA LEU A 259 -14.39 -22.02 -28.54
C LEU A 259 -13.66 -22.86 -27.48
N ARG A 260 -13.98 -24.15 -27.32
CA ARG A 260 -13.50 -24.99 -26.20
C ARG A 260 -11.98 -25.07 -26.05
N ASN A 261 -11.23 -24.86 -27.13
CA ASN A 261 -9.75 -24.90 -27.11
C ASN A 261 -9.10 -23.53 -26.86
N GLN A 262 -9.89 -22.45 -26.86
CA GLN A 262 -9.43 -21.11 -26.60
C GLN A 262 -9.19 -20.89 -25.10
N SER A 263 -8.27 -20.00 -24.75
CA SER A 263 -8.02 -19.66 -23.35
C SER A 263 -9.15 -18.87 -22.74
N VAL A 264 -9.28 -18.97 -21.42
CA VAL A 264 -10.21 -18.11 -20.70
C VAL A 264 -9.60 -16.73 -20.54
N LEU A 265 -10.26 -15.72 -21.10
CA LEU A 265 -9.99 -14.30 -20.85
C LEU A 265 -10.68 -13.85 -19.56
N CYS A 266 -10.02 -12.94 -18.84
CA CYS A 266 -10.47 -12.38 -17.60
C CYS A 266 -11.25 -11.09 -17.85
N SER A 267 -12.52 -11.02 -17.45
CA SER A 267 -13.31 -9.79 -17.57
C SER A 267 -13.12 -8.82 -16.41
N GLY A 268 -12.40 -9.24 -15.37
CA GLY A 268 -12.05 -8.38 -14.25
C GLY A 268 -10.77 -7.57 -14.44
N SER A 269 -10.12 -7.63 -15.59
CA SER A 269 -8.96 -6.78 -15.89
C SER A 269 -8.77 -6.59 -17.38
N TYR A 270 -8.92 -5.36 -17.84
CA TYR A 270 -8.63 -4.95 -19.22
C TYR A 270 -8.29 -3.46 -19.28
N MET A 271 -7.45 -3.10 -20.24
CA MET A 271 -6.97 -1.73 -20.45
C MET A 271 -7.24 -1.29 -21.87
N GLY A 272 -7.37 0.00 -22.12
CA GLY A 272 -7.58 0.50 -23.47
C GLY A 272 -7.46 2.01 -23.54
N ALA A 273 -7.34 2.54 -24.75
CA ALA A 273 -7.68 3.93 -24.98
C ALA A 273 -9.18 4.15 -24.70
N GLN A 274 -9.57 5.37 -24.31
CA GLN A 274 -10.98 5.68 -24.02
C GLN A 274 -11.95 5.25 -25.15
N PRO A 275 -11.67 5.46 -26.45
CA PRO A 275 -12.58 5.02 -27.51
C PRO A 275 -12.70 3.49 -27.58
N ALA A 276 -11.61 2.76 -27.30
CA ALA A 276 -11.60 1.30 -27.21
C ALA A 276 -12.50 0.80 -26.06
N ILE A 277 -12.43 1.43 -24.88
CA ILE A 277 -13.31 1.08 -23.75
C ILE A 277 -14.76 1.36 -24.08
N VAL A 278 -15.08 2.55 -24.62
CA VAL A 278 -16.46 2.88 -25.02
C VAL A 278 -16.99 1.89 -26.05
N ASN A 279 -16.16 1.49 -27.02
CA ASN A 279 -16.52 0.49 -28.02
C ASN A 279 -16.78 -0.89 -27.39
N PHE A 280 -15.85 -1.37 -26.57
CA PHE A 280 -15.95 -2.66 -25.88
C PHE A 280 -17.22 -2.74 -25.03
N GLU A 281 -17.45 -1.74 -24.18
CA GLU A 281 -18.59 -1.73 -23.27
C GLU A 281 -19.92 -1.63 -24.00
N THR A 282 -19.98 -0.85 -25.09
CA THR A 282 -21.18 -0.77 -25.93
C THR A 282 -21.48 -2.12 -26.57
N ARG A 283 -20.48 -2.82 -27.11
CA ARG A 283 -20.65 -4.14 -27.73
C ARG A 283 -21.07 -5.19 -26.70
N LEU A 284 -20.45 -5.18 -25.52
CA LEU A 284 -20.82 -6.09 -24.42
C LEU A 284 -22.27 -5.89 -24.00
N LEU A 285 -22.71 -4.64 -23.79
CA LEU A 285 -24.09 -4.36 -23.38
C LEU A 285 -25.10 -4.67 -24.49
N ASN A 286 -24.77 -4.41 -25.75
CA ASN A 286 -25.61 -4.82 -26.87
C ASN A 286 -25.75 -6.34 -26.97
N GLU A 287 -24.67 -7.09 -26.71
CA GLU A 287 -24.70 -8.55 -26.68
C GLU A 287 -25.57 -9.09 -25.53
N VAL A 288 -25.49 -8.45 -24.36
CA VAL A 288 -26.36 -8.74 -23.21
C VAL A 288 -27.84 -8.56 -23.58
N ASP A 289 -28.17 -7.44 -24.23
CA ASP A 289 -29.55 -7.12 -24.61
C ASP A 289 -30.06 -8.04 -25.73
N ALA A 290 -29.20 -8.42 -26.69
CA ALA A 290 -29.57 -9.27 -27.81
C ALA A 290 -29.79 -10.74 -27.41
N HIS A 291 -28.96 -11.27 -26.51
CA HIS A 291 -28.98 -12.70 -26.19
C HIS A 291 -29.64 -13.04 -24.86
N ASP A 292 -29.80 -12.06 -23.97
CA ASP A 292 -30.44 -12.21 -22.68
C ASP A 292 -29.88 -13.39 -21.85
N CYS A 293 -28.55 -13.59 -21.91
CA CYS A 293 -27.94 -14.80 -21.36
C CYS A 293 -28.12 -14.95 -19.84
N HIS A 294 -28.39 -13.84 -19.14
CA HIS A 294 -28.53 -13.86 -17.69
C HIS A 294 -29.80 -14.59 -17.24
N HIS A 295 -30.88 -14.59 -18.03
CA HIS A 295 -32.03 -15.45 -17.83
C HIS A 295 -31.78 -16.92 -18.22
N LYS A 296 -30.73 -17.18 -19.01
CA LYS A 296 -30.26 -18.53 -19.41
C LYS A 296 -29.21 -19.11 -18.44
N GLY A 297 -29.12 -18.56 -17.23
CA GLY A 297 -28.17 -19.03 -16.21
C GLY A 297 -26.72 -18.60 -16.46
N VAL A 298 -26.49 -17.53 -17.24
CA VAL A 298 -25.17 -16.91 -17.44
C VAL A 298 -25.11 -15.56 -16.71
N PRO A 299 -24.87 -15.56 -15.39
CA PRO A 299 -24.85 -14.33 -14.60
C PRO A 299 -23.52 -13.57 -14.69
N SER A 300 -22.55 -14.01 -15.51
CA SER A 300 -21.20 -13.43 -15.57
C SER A 300 -20.90 -12.84 -16.95
N ASP A 301 -20.39 -11.62 -16.88
CA ASP A 301 -19.73 -10.83 -17.93
C ASP A 301 -18.55 -11.55 -18.62
N GLN A 302 -17.86 -12.44 -17.92
CA GLN A 302 -16.69 -13.15 -18.47
C GLN A 302 -17.05 -14.05 -19.66
N GLY A 303 -18.25 -14.65 -19.67
CA GLY A 303 -18.75 -15.41 -20.82
C GLY A 303 -18.88 -14.53 -22.07
N TYR A 304 -19.43 -13.33 -21.91
CA TYR A 304 -19.61 -12.35 -22.99
C TYR A 304 -18.27 -11.87 -23.56
N LEU A 305 -17.30 -11.54 -22.69
CA LEU A 305 -15.95 -11.16 -23.15
C LEU A 305 -15.31 -12.25 -24.00
N ASN A 306 -15.33 -13.50 -23.52
CA ASN A 306 -14.74 -14.62 -24.25
C ASN A 306 -15.44 -14.84 -25.59
N TYR A 307 -16.77 -14.80 -25.62
CA TYR A 307 -17.53 -14.92 -26.87
C TYR A 307 -17.14 -13.81 -27.85
N LEU A 308 -17.28 -12.53 -27.45
CA LEU A 308 -17.05 -11.38 -28.32
C LEU A 308 -15.62 -11.34 -28.88
N PHE A 309 -14.61 -11.67 -28.06
CA PHE A 309 -13.23 -11.69 -28.53
C PHE A 309 -13.00 -12.80 -29.57
N TYR A 310 -13.43 -14.03 -29.27
CA TYR A 310 -13.14 -15.19 -30.12
C TYR A 310 -14.08 -15.34 -31.33
N THR A 311 -15.19 -14.61 -31.40
CA THR A 311 -16.00 -14.47 -32.61
C THR A 311 -15.51 -13.35 -33.53
N GLY A 312 -14.54 -12.52 -33.09
CA GLY A 312 -14.11 -11.34 -33.84
C GLY A 312 -15.07 -10.15 -33.73
N ASN A 313 -15.99 -10.16 -32.75
CA ASN A 313 -16.92 -9.07 -32.52
C ASN A 313 -16.29 -7.89 -31.75
N LEU A 314 -15.01 -7.96 -31.36
CA LEU A 314 -14.22 -6.85 -30.83
C LEU A 314 -13.31 -6.24 -31.91
N PRO A 315 -12.83 -4.99 -31.74
CA PRO A 315 -11.90 -4.36 -32.70
C PRO A 315 -10.70 -5.25 -33.03
N ALA A 316 -10.21 -5.14 -34.27
CA ALA A 316 -9.06 -5.91 -34.74
C ALA A 316 -7.82 -5.65 -33.85
N GLU A 317 -7.72 -4.43 -33.33
CA GLU A 317 -6.71 -3.89 -32.42
C GLU A 317 -6.87 -4.36 -30.97
N THR A 318 -7.62 -5.44 -30.73
CA THR A 318 -7.68 -6.10 -29.42
C THR A 318 -6.54 -7.10 -29.27
N PHE A 319 -5.68 -6.89 -28.28
CA PHE A 319 -4.54 -7.72 -27.92
C PHE A 319 -4.81 -8.51 -26.64
N VAL A 320 -4.22 -9.70 -26.53
CA VAL A 320 -4.27 -10.54 -25.33
C VAL A 320 -2.90 -10.52 -24.66
N GLU A 321 -2.88 -10.20 -23.38
CA GLU A 321 -1.69 -10.40 -22.53
C GLU A 321 -1.81 -11.72 -21.77
N THR A 322 -0.75 -12.51 -21.78
CA THR A 322 -0.68 -13.73 -20.97
C THR A 322 -0.34 -13.42 -19.52
N ARG A 323 -0.92 -14.21 -18.61
CA ARG A 323 -0.52 -14.22 -17.20
C ARG A 323 1.01 -14.27 -17.08
N GLY A 324 1.57 -13.32 -16.33
CA GLY A 324 3.00 -13.28 -16.03
C GLY A 324 3.85 -12.69 -17.15
N ASP A 325 3.26 -12.18 -18.23
CA ASP A 325 3.99 -11.55 -19.33
C ASP A 325 3.29 -10.27 -19.81
N GLY A 326 2.62 -9.58 -18.90
CA GLY A 326 1.82 -8.41 -19.22
C GLY A 326 1.86 -7.38 -18.10
N VAL A 327 1.01 -6.37 -18.23
CA VAL A 327 0.79 -5.37 -17.18
C VAL A 327 0.12 -6.00 -15.97
N VAL A 328 -0.77 -6.96 -16.21
CA VAL A 328 -1.58 -7.62 -15.17
C VAL A 328 -1.21 -9.10 -15.05
N ASN A 329 -0.89 -9.54 -13.83
CA ASN A 329 -0.65 -10.95 -13.52
C ASN A 329 -1.86 -11.55 -12.79
N THR A 330 -2.64 -12.37 -13.50
CA THR A 330 -3.81 -13.08 -12.97
C THR A 330 -3.42 -14.35 -12.22
N VAL A 331 -3.25 -14.26 -10.90
CA VAL A 331 -2.71 -15.37 -10.10
C VAL A 331 -3.78 -16.38 -9.67
N GLY A 332 -5.07 -16.04 -9.73
CA GLY A 332 -6.13 -16.82 -9.07
C GLY A 332 -6.28 -18.27 -9.56
N SER A 333 -5.83 -18.58 -10.77
CA SER A 333 -5.85 -19.95 -11.31
C SER A 333 -4.66 -20.80 -10.86
N LEU A 334 -3.72 -20.25 -10.08
CA LEU A 334 -2.55 -20.96 -9.56
C LEU A 334 -2.81 -21.66 -8.21
N ASP A 335 -3.93 -21.35 -7.54
CA ASP A 335 -4.24 -21.81 -6.16
C ASP A 335 -4.53 -23.33 -6.10
N GLY A 336 -4.94 -23.95 -7.21
CA GLY A 336 -5.24 -25.39 -7.26
C GLY A 336 -6.45 -25.84 -6.42
N SER A 337 -6.90 -25.02 -5.46
CA SER A 337 -7.90 -25.31 -4.42
C SER A 337 -9.30 -25.71 -4.91
N ARG A 338 -9.60 -25.55 -6.20
CA ARG A 338 -10.92 -25.88 -6.75
C ARG A 338 -10.86 -27.29 -7.34
N PRO A 339 -11.54 -28.29 -6.74
CA PRO A 339 -11.50 -29.70 -7.17
C PRO A 339 -11.86 -29.90 -8.65
N ARG A 340 -12.64 -28.96 -9.21
CA ARG A 340 -13.05 -28.97 -10.62
C ARG A 340 -11.96 -28.57 -11.62
N HIS A 341 -10.78 -28.19 -11.15
CA HIS A 341 -9.59 -27.94 -11.97
C HIS A 341 -8.47 -28.96 -11.72
N ALA A 342 -8.73 -30.02 -10.94
CA ALA A 342 -7.75 -30.99 -10.42
C ALA A 342 -7.06 -31.88 -11.47
N GLY A 343 -7.32 -31.69 -12.77
CA GLY A 343 -6.63 -32.42 -13.84
C GLY A 343 -5.37 -31.75 -14.39
N TYR A 344 -5.17 -30.45 -14.13
CA TYR A 344 -4.07 -29.67 -14.73
C TYR A 344 -3.50 -28.59 -13.81
N LEU A 345 -3.98 -28.51 -12.56
CA LEU A 345 -3.50 -27.57 -11.56
C LEU A 345 -2.80 -28.34 -10.43
N PRO A 346 -1.89 -27.68 -9.69
CA PRO A 346 -1.19 -28.29 -8.55
C PRO A 346 -2.15 -28.75 -7.44
N PRO A 347 -1.63 -29.47 -6.42
CA PRO A 347 -2.37 -29.79 -5.21
C PRO A 347 -3.11 -28.57 -4.62
N THR A 348 -4.22 -28.80 -3.94
CA THR A 348 -5.02 -27.71 -3.36
C THR A 348 -4.22 -26.95 -2.30
N HIS A 349 -4.24 -25.61 -2.35
CA HIS A 349 -3.61 -24.71 -1.37
C HIS A 349 -2.08 -24.67 -1.38
N VAL A 350 -1.48 -24.51 -2.56
CA VAL A 350 -0.04 -24.24 -2.66
C VAL A 350 0.30 -22.82 -2.22
N ASN A 351 1.42 -22.67 -1.50
CA ASN A 351 2.05 -21.37 -1.28
C ASN A 351 2.64 -20.88 -2.61
N ILE A 352 2.23 -19.69 -3.07
CA ILE A 352 2.59 -19.20 -4.41
C ILE A 352 4.08 -18.84 -4.49
N GLY A 353 4.68 -18.38 -3.39
CA GLY A 353 6.10 -18.10 -3.32
C GLY A 353 6.96 -19.36 -3.29
N GLU A 354 6.52 -20.43 -2.62
CA GLU A 354 7.31 -21.66 -2.47
C GLU A 354 7.15 -22.61 -3.67
N TYR A 355 5.91 -22.86 -4.08
CA TYR A 355 5.61 -23.80 -5.15
C TYR A 355 5.88 -23.18 -6.52
N TRP A 356 5.27 -22.01 -6.75
CA TRP A 356 5.38 -21.30 -8.02
C TRP A 356 6.55 -20.32 -8.05
N LYS A 357 7.35 -20.13 -7.00
CA LYS A 357 8.57 -19.29 -7.05
C LYS A 357 8.40 -17.90 -7.68
N ILE A 358 7.17 -17.37 -7.78
CA ILE A 358 6.85 -16.08 -8.41
C ILE A 358 6.76 -14.98 -7.37
N ARG A 359 7.51 -15.09 -6.27
CA ARG A 359 7.67 -14.02 -5.29
C ARG A 359 9.14 -13.75 -5.04
N ASP A 360 9.51 -12.49 -5.02
CA ASP A 360 10.85 -12.10 -4.60
C ASP A 360 11.00 -12.13 -3.06
N ALA A 361 12.23 -11.95 -2.58
CA ALA A 361 12.53 -11.93 -1.15
C ALA A 361 11.82 -10.81 -0.37
N ALA A 362 11.32 -9.77 -1.05
CA ALA A 362 10.54 -8.69 -0.46
C ALA A 362 9.02 -8.95 -0.53
N GLY A 363 8.61 -10.09 -1.08
CA GLY A 363 7.23 -10.54 -1.17
C GLY A 363 6.46 -10.02 -2.38
N TYR A 364 7.09 -9.31 -3.32
CA TYR A 364 6.44 -8.85 -4.55
C TYR A 364 6.23 -10.00 -5.52
N VAL A 365 5.12 -9.98 -6.24
CA VAL A 365 4.80 -10.95 -7.29
C VAL A 365 5.62 -10.65 -8.53
N LEU A 366 6.28 -11.69 -9.05
CA LEU A 366 7.10 -11.66 -10.23
C LEU A 366 6.29 -12.11 -11.45
N GLU A 367 6.72 -11.62 -12.60
CA GLU A 367 6.38 -12.11 -13.93
C GLU A 367 7.00 -13.50 -14.15
N ASP A 368 6.67 -14.15 -15.26
CA ASP A 368 7.12 -15.52 -15.58
C ASP A 368 8.64 -15.58 -15.84
N ASP A 369 9.29 -14.43 -16.06
CA ASP A 369 10.75 -14.29 -16.13
C ASP A 369 11.45 -14.37 -14.76
N LEU A 370 10.68 -14.41 -13.66
CA LEU A 370 11.15 -14.48 -12.27
C LEU A 370 12.11 -13.35 -11.85
N THR A 371 12.15 -12.26 -12.60
CA THR A 371 13.04 -11.12 -12.31
C THR A 371 12.27 -9.81 -12.31
N THR A 372 11.25 -9.70 -13.15
CA THR A 372 10.44 -8.50 -13.27
C THR A 372 9.23 -8.57 -12.34
N ARG A 373 8.97 -7.49 -11.59
CA ARG A 373 7.75 -7.39 -10.77
C ARG A 373 6.56 -7.03 -11.63
N SER A 374 5.45 -7.76 -11.46
CA SER A 374 4.20 -7.44 -12.16
C SER A 374 3.66 -6.08 -11.72
N ALA A 375 3.17 -5.25 -12.64
CA ALA A 375 2.65 -3.92 -12.29
C ALA A 375 1.33 -4.00 -11.50
N ALA A 376 0.41 -4.87 -11.93
CA ALA A 376 -0.82 -5.21 -11.23
C ALA A 376 -0.92 -6.72 -11.00
N VAL A 377 -1.48 -7.10 -9.85
CA VAL A 377 -1.74 -8.49 -9.46
C VAL A 377 -3.23 -8.65 -9.23
N HIS A 378 -3.87 -9.54 -9.99
CA HIS A 378 -5.31 -9.76 -9.97
C HIS A 378 -5.64 -11.17 -9.47
N GLN A 379 -6.77 -11.31 -8.78
CA GLN A 379 -7.28 -12.51 -8.11
C GLN A 379 -6.37 -12.99 -6.97
N TRP A 380 -5.71 -12.05 -6.28
CA TRP A 380 -4.82 -12.36 -5.15
C TRP A 380 -5.56 -12.93 -3.93
N ASP A 381 -6.88 -12.66 -3.82
CA ASP A 381 -7.72 -13.11 -2.71
C ASP A 381 -7.81 -14.64 -2.59
N ARG A 382 -7.46 -15.38 -3.66
CA ARG A 382 -7.31 -16.85 -3.66
C ARG A 382 -6.16 -17.32 -2.77
N PHE A 383 -5.16 -16.47 -2.57
CA PHE A 383 -4.03 -16.69 -1.67
C PHE A 383 -4.09 -15.72 -0.49
N GLY A 384 -5.30 -15.48 0.05
CA GLY A 384 -5.53 -14.48 1.09
C GLY A 384 -4.63 -14.66 2.32
N LEU A 385 -4.37 -15.90 2.75
CA LEU A 385 -3.47 -16.18 3.88
C LEU A 385 -2.05 -15.66 3.65
N GLU A 386 -1.57 -15.74 2.41
CA GLU A 386 -0.21 -15.35 2.03
C GLU A 386 -0.09 -13.85 1.76
N PHE A 387 -1.07 -13.26 1.07
CA PHE A 387 -1.00 -11.87 0.63
C PHE A 387 -1.58 -10.85 1.61
N HIS A 388 -2.46 -11.24 2.55
CA HIS A 388 -3.21 -10.27 3.34
C HIS A 388 -2.30 -9.31 4.12
N GLN A 389 -1.23 -9.81 4.75
CA GLN A 389 -0.27 -8.95 5.44
C GLN A 389 0.49 -8.04 4.46
N PHE A 390 1.03 -8.62 3.38
CA PHE A 390 1.79 -7.88 2.37
C PHE A 390 0.97 -6.76 1.74
N VAL A 391 -0.26 -7.06 1.29
CA VAL A 391 -1.19 -6.10 0.70
C VAL A 391 -1.64 -5.05 1.72
N SER A 392 -1.83 -5.43 2.99
CA SER A 392 -2.09 -4.47 4.08
C SER A 392 -0.95 -3.46 4.19
N GLU A 393 0.30 -3.93 4.14
CA GLU A 393 1.48 -3.08 4.22
C GLU A 393 1.67 -2.22 2.97
N LEU A 394 1.39 -2.76 1.76
CA LEU A 394 1.39 -1.98 0.53
C LEU A 394 0.38 -0.82 0.58
N GLY A 395 -0.80 -1.05 1.14
CA GLY A 395 -1.87 -0.06 1.24
C GLY A 395 -1.76 0.90 2.44
N ARG A 396 -0.77 0.74 3.33
CA ARG A 396 -0.56 1.63 4.48
C ARG A 396 0.03 2.97 4.02
N ASP A 397 -0.37 4.03 4.72
CA ASP A 397 0.16 5.40 4.58
C ASP A 397 0.10 6.01 3.17
N VAL A 398 -1.05 5.88 2.51
CA VAL A 398 -1.32 6.67 1.31
C VAL A 398 -1.61 8.10 1.72
N ARG A 399 -0.56 8.91 1.66
CA ARG A 399 -0.73 10.34 1.47
C ARG A 399 -0.77 10.56 -0.03
N PRO A 400 -1.74 11.32 -0.55
CA PRO A 400 -1.67 11.72 -1.94
C PRO A 400 -0.29 12.37 -2.11
N ARG A 401 0.52 11.86 -3.04
CA ARG A 401 1.62 12.66 -3.59
C ARG A 401 0.92 13.81 -4.28
N ARG A 402 0.57 14.85 -3.52
CA ARG A 402 0.21 16.15 -4.08
C ARG A 402 1.34 16.43 -5.07
N ARG A 403 1.01 16.58 -6.36
CA ARG A 403 1.94 17.20 -7.29
C ARG A 403 2.27 18.53 -6.63
N LEU A 404 3.48 18.59 -6.10
CA LEU A 404 4.07 19.82 -5.64
C LEU A 404 3.88 20.79 -6.79
N SER A 405 3.27 21.95 -6.53
CA SER A 405 3.15 22.99 -7.56
C SER A 405 4.54 23.26 -8.16
N SER A 406 4.62 23.85 -9.36
CA SER A 406 5.90 24.22 -9.96
C SER A 406 6.80 25.00 -8.98
N ALA A 407 6.20 25.78 -8.07
CA ALA A 407 6.89 26.47 -6.97
C ALA A 407 7.44 25.52 -5.88
N GLN A 408 6.75 24.41 -5.57
CA GLN A 408 7.22 23.42 -4.62
C GLN A 408 8.27 22.45 -5.20
N LYS A 409 8.49 22.41 -6.53
CA LYS A 409 9.65 21.72 -7.13
C LYS A 409 10.99 22.42 -6.85
N LEU A 410 10.96 23.69 -6.42
CA LEU A 410 12.14 24.50 -6.10
C LEU A 410 12.41 24.62 -4.60
N CYS A 411 11.65 23.91 -3.75
CA CYS A 411 11.85 23.99 -2.31
C CYS A 411 13.11 23.24 -1.88
N ASP A 412 14.20 23.96 -1.76
CA ASP A 412 15.46 23.47 -1.23
C ASP A 412 15.47 23.42 0.31
N GLY A 413 14.56 24.12 0.97
CA GLY A 413 14.48 24.24 2.43
C GLY A 413 15.44 25.27 3.02
N GLU A 414 15.81 26.32 2.29
CA GLU A 414 16.75 27.35 2.79
C GLU A 414 16.34 27.95 4.15
N ARG A 415 15.03 28.11 4.38
CA ARG A 415 14.43 28.65 5.62
C ARG A 415 13.85 27.56 6.54
N LEU A 416 14.31 26.32 6.39
CA LEU A 416 13.89 25.18 7.19
C LEU A 416 14.98 24.76 8.18
N ILE A 417 14.61 24.59 9.45
CA ILE A 417 15.42 23.91 10.46
C ILE A 417 14.70 22.63 10.90
N VAL A 418 15.41 21.51 10.91
CA VAL A 418 14.90 20.21 11.37
C VAL A 418 15.74 19.68 12.52
N ILE A 419 15.09 19.44 13.66
CA ILE A 419 15.74 18.97 14.89
C ILE A 419 15.38 17.51 15.14
N GLY A 420 16.37 16.64 15.05
CA GLY A 420 16.35 15.22 15.39
C GLY A 420 17.04 14.96 16.73
N GLY A 421 17.07 13.69 17.14
CA GLY A 421 17.69 13.28 18.39
C GLY A 421 16.83 12.27 19.14
N PHE A 422 17.48 11.41 19.92
CA PHE A 422 16.76 10.49 20.80
C PHE A 422 15.94 11.26 21.84
N HIS A 423 14.82 10.71 22.30
CA HIS A 423 14.03 11.36 23.34
C HIS A 423 14.90 11.74 24.55
N HIS A 424 14.61 12.90 25.15
CA HIS A 424 15.37 13.49 26.27
C HIS A 424 16.78 13.98 25.95
N SER A 425 17.16 14.08 24.68
CA SER A 425 18.28 14.91 24.20
C SER A 425 17.86 16.37 23.99
N PHE A 426 17.20 17.03 24.94
CA PHE A 426 16.88 18.49 24.89
C PHE A 426 16.23 19.09 23.61
N THR A 427 15.74 18.28 22.67
CA THR A 427 15.24 18.73 21.35
C THR A 427 14.15 19.80 21.43
N SER A 428 13.29 19.74 22.46
CA SER A 428 12.27 20.76 22.71
C SER A 428 12.85 22.12 23.14
N VAL A 429 13.91 22.13 23.95
CA VAL A 429 14.58 23.37 24.40
C VAL A 429 15.28 24.03 23.22
N LEU A 430 16.02 23.25 22.43
CA LEU A 430 16.69 23.77 21.24
C LEU A 430 15.69 24.35 20.23
N ARG A 431 14.57 23.65 19.97
CA ARG A 431 13.49 24.15 19.12
C ARG A 431 12.99 25.51 19.60
N ALA A 432 12.79 25.66 20.91
CA ALA A 432 12.29 26.89 21.51
C ALA A 432 13.27 28.05 21.33
N GLN A 433 14.56 27.82 21.60
CA GLN A 433 15.59 28.85 21.47
C GLN A 433 15.80 29.28 20.01
N LEU A 434 15.79 28.34 19.06
CA LEU A 434 15.89 28.63 17.64
C LEU A 434 14.66 29.38 17.12
N ALA A 435 13.46 28.91 17.48
CA ALA A 435 12.22 29.60 17.10
C ALA A 435 12.19 31.04 17.62
N LYS A 436 12.57 31.22 18.89
CA LYS A 436 12.70 32.55 19.49
C LYS A 436 13.70 33.42 18.74
N ARG A 437 14.89 32.92 18.46
CA ARG A 437 15.94 33.65 17.72
C ARG A 437 15.51 34.07 16.32
N LEU A 438 14.69 33.25 15.66
CA LEU A 438 14.13 33.51 14.33
C LEU A 438 12.86 34.37 14.37
N GLY A 439 12.33 34.70 15.55
CA GLY A 439 11.06 35.43 15.69
C GLY A 439 9.84 34.63 15.23
N VAL A 440 9.94 33.29 15.14
CA VAL A 440 8.84 32.45 14.64
C VAL A 440 7.99 31.92 15.81
N PRO A 441 6.66 31.92 15.68
CA PRO A 441 5.78 31.47 16.74
C PRO A 441 5.96 29.97 17.00
N LEU A 442 6.08 29.60 18.28
CA LEU A 442 6.08 28.19 18.67
C LEU A 442 4.67 27.62 18.58
N ARG A 443 4.37 26.96 17.46
CA ARG A 443 3.19 26.10 17.33
C ARG A 443 3.25 25.03 18.43
N GLY A 444 2.11 24.74 19.05
CA GLY A 444 1.97 24.09 20.37
C GLY A 444 2.93 22.94 20.73
N GLY A 445 3.08 22.65 22.02
CA GLY A 445 4.16 21.83 22.62
C GLY A 445 4.31 20.37 22.17
N ARG A 446 3.50 19.88 21.23
CA ARG A 446 3.56 18.51 20.68
C ARG A 446 3.75 18.45 19.17
N ASP A 447 4.16 19.54 18.54
CA ASP A 447 4.45 19.48 17.10
C ASP A 447 5.72 18.64 16.86
N GLU A 448 5.48 17.33 16.74
CA GLU A 448 6.42 16.26 16.41
C GLU A 448 6.11 15.70 15.02
N ARG A 449 5.76 16.58 14.07
CA ARG A 449 5.50 16.20 12.68
C ARG A 449 6.81 16.17 11.89
N TRP A 450 6.81 15.46 10.77
CA TRP A 450 7.94 15.50 9.83
C TRP A 450 7.75 16.63 8.82
N PRO A 451 8.80 17.32 8.36
CA PRO A 451 8.65 18.38 7.36
C PRO A 451 8.24 17.84 5.98
N ASP A 452 8.63 16.60 5.64
CA ASP A 452 8.23 15.96 4.38
C ASP A 452 6.73 15.60 4.32
N ASP A 453 6.07 15.60 5.47
CA ASP A 453 4.63 15.44 5.66
C ASP A 453 3.85 16.77 5.57
N HIS A 454 4.56 17.91 5.62
CA HIS A 454 4.04 19.28 5.68
C HIS A 454 4.86 20.21 4.78
N VAL A 455 4.95 19.85 3.50
CA VAL A 455 5.84 20.51 2.54
C VAL A 455 5.48 21.99 2.38
N GLU A 456 4.20 22.36 2.45
CA GLU A 456 3.76 23.75 2.45
C GLU A 456 4.38 24.60 3.56
N GLU A 457 4.55 24.03 4.75
CA GLU A 457 5.18 24.71 5.89
C GLU A 457 6.70 24.63 5.78
N ALA A 458 7.25 23.48 5.42
CA ALA A 458 8.68 23.28 5.21
C ALA A 458 9.26 24.17 4.08
N CYS A 459 8.41 24.54 3.12
CA CYS A 459 8.72 25.39 1.97
C CYS A 459 8.12 26.79 2.09
N SER A 460 7.75 27.19 3.30
CA SER A 460 7.28 28.53 3.58
C SER A 460 8.37 29.55 3.22
N ALA A 461 7.94 30.72 2.73
CA ALA A 461 8.83 31.87 2.64
C ALA A 461 9.28 32.33 4.04
N GLU A 462 8.54 32.00 5.09
CA GLU A 462 8.95 32.25 6.47
C GLU A 462 9.78 31.12 7.05
N TRP A 463 10.62 31.44 8.03
CA TRP A 463 11.37 30.43 8.78
C TRP A 463 10.46 29.41 9.44
N THR A 464 10.84 28.14 9.40
CA THR A 464 10.16 27.07 10.13
C THR A 464 11.14 26.18 10.87
N VAL A 465 10.73 25.73 12.07
CA VAL A 465 11.55 24.88 12.95
C VAL A 465 10.76 23.63 13.31
N PHE A 466 11.04 22.54 12.61
CA PHE A 466 10.49 21.22 12.89
C PHE A 466 11.31 20.50 13.96
N LYS A 467 10.65 19.74 14.82
CA LYS A 467 11.30 18.87 15.80
C LYS A 467 10.68 17.51 15.73
N LYS A 468 11.49 16.47 15.54
CA LYS A 468 11.03 15.09 15.54
C LYS A 468 12.01 14.19 16.30
N PRO A 469 11.61 13.63 17.45
CA PRO A 469 12.42 12.63 18.13
C PRO A 469 12.65 11.41 17.23
N THR A 470 13.91 10.98 17.11
CA THR A 470 14.34 9.87 16.26
C THR A 470 14.59 8.64 17.12
N ASN A 471 13.52 7.91 17.46
CA ASN A 471 13.56 6.83 18.46
C ASN A 471 13.77 5.44 17.89
N SER A 472 13.84 5.33 16.57
CA SER A 472 14.18 4.09 15.87
C SER A 472 15.23 4.36 14.79
N PRO A 473 16.02 3.35 14.38
CA PRO A 473 16.92 3.49 13.22
C PRO A 473 16.16 3.90 11.94
N ARG A 474 14.88 3.55 11.82
CA ARG A 474 14.01 4.00 10.73
C ARG A 474 13.78 5.51 10.78
N ASP A 475 13.56 6.08 11.97
CA ASP A 475 13.41 7.53 12.12
C ASP A 475 14.71 8.25 11.77
N VAL A 476 15.88 7.73 12.17
CA VAL A 476 17.18 8.30 11.79
C VAL A 476 17.36 8.28 10.27
N ARG A 477 17.06 7.16 9.61
CA ARG A 477 17.11 7.07 8.13
C ARG A 477 16.11 7.99 7.45
N ARG A 478 14.92 8.19 8.03
CA ARG A 478 13.95 9.16 7.50
C ARG A 478 14.45 10.58 7.66
N PHE A 479 15.02 10.91 8.82
CA PHE A 479 15.69 12.18 9.08
C PHE A 479 16.79 12.42 8.04
N GLU A 480 17.72 11.48 7.85
CA GLU A 480 18.75 11.52 6.79
C GLU A 480 18.14 11.73 5.40
N GLY A 481 17.04 11.04 5.09
CA GLY A 481 16.32 11.18 3.83
C GLY A 481 15.78 12.59 3.56
N LEU A 482 15.54 13.40 4.60
CA LEU A 482 15.10 14.78 4.44
C LEU A 482 16.14 15.64 3.73
N ARG A 483 17.45 15.37 3.88
CA ARG A 483 18.52 16.11 3.19
C ARG A 483 18.38 16.02 1.67
N ARG A 484 17.96 14.87 1.13
CA ARG A 484 17.69 14.72 -0.31
C ARG A 484 16.47 15.52 -0.76
N LYS A 485 15.50 15.71 0.12
CA LYS A 485 14.26 16.46 -0.18
C LYS A 485 14.43 17.97 0.03
N PHE A 486 15.25 18.36 0.98
CA PHE A 486 15.50 19.74 1.40
C PHE A 486 17.01 19.97 1.52
N PRO A 487 17.74 20.06 0.38
CA PRO A 487 19.20 20.16 0.36
C PRO A 487 19.77 21.40 1.07
N ALA A 488 18.98 22.47 1.24
CA ALA A 488 19.35 23.68 1.95
C ALA A 488 18.85 23.78 3.39
N ALA A 489 18.09 22.80 3.87
CA ALA A 489 17.66 22.75 5.27
C ALA A 489 18.84 22.73 6.23
N ARG A 490 18.64 23.28 7.43
CA ARG A 490 19.58 23.13 8.55
C ARG A 490 19.13 21.95 9.38
N MET A 491 19.98 20.94 9.51
CA MET A 491 19.62 19.70 10.18
C MET A 491 20.47 19.54 11.44
N ILE A 492 19.80 19.37 12.57
CA ILE A 492 20.45 19.35 13.88
C ILE A 492 20.07 18.06 14.59
N PHE A 493 21.07 17.28 14.99
CA PHE A 493 20.88 16.07 15.77
C PHE A 493 21.32 16.29 17.21
N CYS A 494 20.39 16.23 18.15
CA CYS A 494 20.70 16.47 19.56
C CYS A 494 21.18 15.19 20.27
N THR A 495 22.28 15.29 21.02
CA THR A 495 22.81 14.24 21.89
C THR A 495 22.79 14.64 23.35
N ARG A 496 22.92 13.63 24.21
CA ARG A 496 23.08 13.80 25.65
C ARG A 496 23.87 12.60 26.17
N ASP A 497 24.61 12.77 27.25
CA ASP A 497 25.23 11.61 27.91
C ASP A 497 24.16 10.56 28.25
N ALA A 498 24.57 9.30 28.10
CA ALA A 498 23.67 8.17 28.27
C ALA A 498 23.04 8.12 29.67
N PRO A 499 23.82 8.24 30.77
CA PRO A 499 23.28 8.12 32.12
C PRO A 499 22.13 9.10 32.39
N ASN A 500 22.33 10.39 32.13
CA ASN A 500 21.30 11.41 32.36
C ASN A 500 20.12 11.28 31.39
N GLN A 501 20.36 10.85 30.16
CA GLN A 501 19.28 10.62 29.19
C GLN A 501 18.38 9.46 29.61
N ILE A 502 18.97 8.33 29.98
CA ILE A 502 18.24 7.13 30.45
C ILE A 502 17.50 7.47 31.75
N TRP A 503 18.18 8.11 32.70
CA TRP A 503 17.57 8.54 33.96
C TRP A 503 16.40 9.51 33.74
N SER A 504 16.55 10.50 32.85
CA SER A 504 15.48 11.43 32.50
C SER A 504 14.26 10.72 31.89
N LEU A 505 14.46 9.63 31.14
CA LEU A 505 13.37 8.80 30.63
C LEU A 505 12.69 8.05 31.78
N MET A 506 13.46 7.34 32.60
CA MET A 506 12.98 6.57 33.75
C MET A 506 12.13 7.42 34.70
N LYS A 507 12.58 8.64 35.03
CA LYS A 507 11.82 9.56 35.88
C LYS A 507 10.44 9.89 35.34
N ARG A 508 10.29 10.01 34.02
CA ARG A 508 9.05 10.42 33.36
C ARG A 508 8.13 9.26 33.02
N THR A 509 8.67 8.05 32.95
CA THR A 509 7.91 6.82 32.76
C THR A 509 7.65 6.07 34.07
N CYS A 510 8.03 6.66 35.21
CA CYS A 510 7.89 6.07 36.54
C CYS A 510 8.61 4.72 36.75
N TYR A 511 9.68 4.47 36.00
CA TYR A 511 10.51 3.26 36.14
C TYR A 511 11.80 3.56 36.91
N ARG A 512 11.72 4.32 38.01
CA ARG A 512 12.89 4.86 38.72
C ARG A 512 13.83 3.80 39.31
N THR A 513 13.39 2.56 39.45
CA THR A 513 14.18 1.46 40.01
C THR A 513 14.36 0.29 39.03
N SER A 514 13.93 0.44 37.76
CA SER A 514 13.89 -0.68 36.81
C SER A 514 15.19 -0.78 35.99
N GLU A 515 16.06 -1.71 36.38
CA GLU A 515 17.26 -2.07 35.60
C GLU A 515 16.92 -2.59 34.19
N PRO A 516 15.89 -3.45 33.99
CA PRO A 516 15.53 -3.90 32.64
C PRO A 516 15.10 -2.74 31.74
N PHE A 517 14.37 -1.76 32.26
CA PHE A 517 13.99 -0.57 31.49
C PHE A 517 15.21 0.29 31.14
N ALA A 518 16.13 0.48 32.09
CA ALA A 518 17.38 1.21 31.85
C ALA A 518 18.19 0.56 30.73
N THR A 519 18.38 -0.75 30.82
CA THR A 519 19.11 -1.56 29.82
C THR A 519 18.44 -1.53 28.45
N CYS A 520 17.12 -1.73 28.38
CA CYS A 520 16.36 -1.63 27.14
C CYS A 520 16.48 -0.24 26.49
N THR A 521 16.42 0.82 27.31
CA THR A 521 16.57 2.19 26.84
C THR A 521 17.98 2.46 26.31
N ALA A 522 19.01 1.95 26.99
CA ALA A 522 20.39 2.01 26.54
C ALA A 522 20.59 1.30 25.19
N LEU A 523 20.03 0.10 25.03
CA LEU A 523 20.06 -0.66 23.77
C LEU A 523 19.46 0.16 22.62
N LYS A 524 18.25 0.72 22.81
CA LYS A 524 17.61 1.58 21.81
C LYS A 524 18.47 2.78 21.47
N ARG A 525 18.97 3.50 22.48
CA ARG A 525 19.86 4.65 22.29
C ARG A 525 21.10 4.28 21.49
N CYS A 526 21.75 3.16 21.79
CA CYS A 526 22.93 2.71 21.07
C CYS A 526 22.65 2.41 19.59
N MET A 527 21.49 1.82 19.28
CA MET A 527 21.06 1.63 17.89
C MET A 527 20.83 2.96 17.15
N ILE A 528 20.31 3.98 17.85
CA ILE A 528 20.13 5.33 17.28
C ILE A 528 21.48 6.00 17.03
N ASN A 529 22.37 6.01 18.02
CA ASN A 529 23.69 6.62 17.88
C ASN A 529 24.51 5.95 16.77
N GLU A 530 24.38 4.63 16.61
CA GLU A 530 25.00 3.91 15.51
C GLU A 530 24.48 4.34 14.14
N ALA A 531 23.16 4.48 14.00
CA ALA A 531 22.54 4.99 12.78
C ALA A 531 22.90 6.46 12.52
N GLU A 532 23.12 7.24 13.58
CA GLU A 532 23.47 8.66 13.53
C GLU A 532 24.93 8.91 13.16
N ARG A 533 25.88 8.00 13.42
CA ARG A 533 27.33 8.24 13.25
C ARG A 533 27.76 8.97 11.97
N LYS A 534 27.01 8.83 10.87
CA LYS A 534 27.24 9.55 9.61
C LYS A 534 27.10 11.08 9.72
N TRP A 535 26.30 11.58 10.67
CA TRP A 535 26.03 12.99 10.94
C TRP A 535 27.07 13.69 11.81
N ARG A 536 27.97 12.91 12.45
CA ARG A 536 29.03 13.46 13.32
C ARG A 536 30.10 14.25 12.57
N ARG A 537 30.03 14.31 11.23
CA ARG A 537 30.88 15.19 10.42
C ARG A 537 30.14 16.52 10.27
N PRO A 538 30.59 17.59 10.95
CA PRO A 538 29.97 18.89 10.78
C PRO A 538 30.02 19.27 9.31
N SER A 539 28.87 19.67 8.77
CA SER A 539 28.82 20.40 7.50
C SER A 539 28.33 21.80 7.80
N ALA A 540 28.42 22.73 6.84
CA ALA A 540 27.90 24.08 7.04
C ALA A 540 26.38 24.11 7.36
N ARG A 541 25.66 23.00 7.17
CA ARG A 541 24.21 22.87 7.36
C ARG A 541 23.79 21.67 8.22
N ASP A 542 24.75 20.93 8.77
CA ASP A 542 24.54 19.72 9.57
C ASP A 542 25.29 19.82 10.89
N TRP A 543 24.57 19.70 12.01
CA TRP A 543 25.14 19.80 13.35
C TRP A 543 24.75 18.60 14.19
N THR A 544 25.72 18.05 14.93
CA THR A 544 25.44 17.23 16.11
C THR A 544 25.72 18.09 17.33
N VAL A 545 24.72 18.26 18.21
CA VAL A 545 24.82 19.17 19.36
C VAL A 545 24.64 18.38 20.64
N ASP A 546 25.64 18.41 21.51
CA ASP A 546 25.52 17.87 22.85
C ASP A 546 24.86 18.86 23.82
N LEU A 547 24.09 18.34 24.78
CA LEU A 547 23.43 19.15 25.79
C LEU A 547 24.43 19.88 26.68
N ALA A 548 25.55 19.25 27.04
CA ALA A 548 26.54 19.87 27.91
C ALA A 548 27.14 21.10 27.23
N ASP A 549 27.58 20.96 25.98
CA ASP A 549 28.13 22.06 25.18
C ASP A 549 27.09 23.16 24.96
N PHE A 550 25.85 22.79 24.64
CA PHE A 550 24.77 23.75 24.45
C PHE A 550 24.42 24.51 25.73
N ALA A 551 24.51 23.88 26.90
CA ALA A 551 24.25 24.54 28.16
C ALA A 551 25.42 25.43 28.63
N ALA A 552 26.65 25.07 28.28
CA ALA A 552 27.84 25.86 28.58
C ALA A 552 27.88 27.15 27.75
N ASP A 553 27.58 27.08 26.45
CA ASP A 553 27.55 28.25 25.57
C ASP A 553 26.40 28.19 24.54
N PRO A 554 25.15 28.44 24.97
CA PRO A 554 24.02 28.43 24.07
C PRO A 554 24.11 29.53 23.01
N ARG A 555 24.78 30.65 23.31
CA ARG A 555 24.84 31.82 22.42
C ARG A 555 25.69 31.52 21.20
N SER A 556 26.89 31.00 21.38
CA SER A 556 27.77 30.67 20.26
C SER A 556 27.15 29.62 19.37
N LEU A 557 26.51 28.60 19.95
CA LEU A 557 25.84 27.56 19.17
C LEU A 557 24.65 28.10 18.37
N LEU A 558 23.79 28.91 18.99
CA LEU A 558 22.66 29.52 18.29
C LEU A 558 23.10 30.48 17.19
N ARG A 559 24.23 31.19 17.37
CA ARG A 559 24.85 32.03 16.34
C ARG A 559 25.44 31.21 15.19
N ALA A 560 26.02 30.05 15.48
CA ALA A 560 26.56 29.16 14.46
C ALA A 560 25.44 28.55 13.59
N VAL A 561 24.32 28.14 14.20
CA VAL A 561 23.17 27.57 13.48
C VAL A 561 22.37 28.67 12.75
N VAL A 562 22.14 29.80 13.42
CA VAL A 562 21.41 30.98 12.89
C VAL A 562 22.28 32.22 13.06
N PRO A 563 23.11 32.55 12.05
CA PRO A 563 23.94 33.76 12.04
C PRO A 563 23.12 35.03 12.26
N ALA A 564 23.79 36.11 12.68
CA ALA A 564 23.13 37.36 13.05
C ALA A 564 22.24 37.94 11.93
N HIS A 565 22.66 37.85 10.67
CA HIS A 565 21.88 38.33 9.51
C HIS A 565 20.59 37.53 9.24
N LEU A 566 20.43 36.35 9.85
CA LEU A 566 19.22 35.52 9.78
C LEU A 566 18.36 35.63 11.04
N ALA A 567 18.88 36.23 12.13
CA ALA A 567 18.16 36.38 13.38
C ALA A 567 17.17 37.54 13.29
N HIS A 568 16.04 37.42 14.00
CA HIS A 568 15.03 38.47 14.02
C HIS A 568 15.54 39.69 14.83
N PRO A 569 15.51 40.92 14.27
CA PRO A 569 16.21 42.08 14.84
C PRO A 569 15.68 42.53 16.22
N SER A 570 14.42 42.22 16.55
CA SER A 570 13.78 42.65 17.80
C SER A 570 13.82 41.64 18.96
N VAL A 571 14.52 40.51 18.81
CA VAL A 571 14.53 39.47 19.85
C VAL A 571 15.45 39.88 20.99
N ARG A 572 14.90 40.55 22.00
CA ARG A 572 15.56 40.78 23.28
C ARG A 572 15.72 39.45 24.02
N GLU A 573 16.87 39.26 24.64
CA GLU A 573 17.11 38.08 25.47
C GLU A 573 16.08 38.01 26.61
N PRO A 574 15.54 36.82 26.90
CA PRO A 574 14.65 36.66 28.05
C PRO A 574 15.43 37.03 29.31
N ARG A 575 14.90 37.95 30.10
CA ARG A 575 15.27 38.04 31.51
C ARG A 575 14.82 36.73 32.16
N SER A 576 15.69 36.11 32.96
CA SER A 576 15.36 34.88 33.70
C SER A 576 14.04 35.08 34.43
N ALA A 577 13.05 34.22 34.16
CA ALA A 577 11.80 34.28 34.91
C ALA A 577 11.97 33.57 36.27
N ALA A 578 10.95 33.66 37.12
CA ALA A 578 10.88 32.88 38.35
C ALA A 578 11.03 31.36 38.08
N GLY A 579 11.47 30.61 39.10
CA GLY A 579 11.76 29.18 39.03
C GLY A 579 10.62 28.29 38.47
N PRO A 580 10.87 27.01 38.19
CA PRO A 580 9.90 26.12 37.56
C PRO A 580 8.61 26.03 38.38
N PRO A 581 7.43 25.97 37.74
CA PRO A 581 6.16 25.87 38.45
C PRO A 581 6.16 24.62 39.34
N ARG A 582 6.05 24.81 40.66
CA ARG A 582 5.96 23.71 41.63
C ARG A 582 4.63 22.99 41.43
N GLY A 583 4.67 21.67 41.24
CA GLY A 583 3.46 20.84 41.08
C GLY A 583 2.73 20.97 39.73
N GLY A 584 3.30 21.69 38.75
CA GLY A 584 2.69 21.82 37.42
C GLY A 584 2.67 20.52 36.63
N SER A 585 1.74 20.41 35.68
CA SER A 585 1.72 19.31 34.72
C SER A 585 3.00 19.31 33.86
N HIS A 586 3.30 18.19 33.21
CA HIS A 586 4.43 18.11 32.29
C HIS A 586 4.35 19.13 31.14
N ASP A 587 3.13 19.51 30.73
CA ASP A 587 2.92 20.55 29.71
C ASP A 587 3.19 21.97 30.28
N ASP A 588 2.96 22.21 31.58
CA ASP A 588 3.35 23.46 32.26
C ASP A 588 4.86 23.60 32.36
N LEU A 589 5.55 22.53 32.75
CA LEU A 589 7.01 22.51 32.79
C LEU A 589 7.59 22.78 31.40
N ARG A 590 7.00 22.20 30.33
CA ARG A 590 7.44 22.48 28.95
C ARG A 590 7.21 23.94 28.55
N ARG A 591 6.04 24.51 28.86
CA ARG A 591 5.75 25.93 28.59
C ARG A 591 6.73 26.85 29.32
N TRP A 592 7.03 26.54 30.58
CA TRP A 592 8.04 27.25 31.35
C TRP A 592 9.43 27.10 30.72
N GLN A 593 9.87 25.88 30.39
CA GLN A 593 11.18 25.61 29.78
C GLN A 593 11.39 26.34 28.44
N VAL A 594 10.33 26.54 27.66
CA VAL A 594 10.36 27.31 26.42
C VAL A 594 10.70 28.79 26.67
N ALA A 595 10.29 29.33 27.82
CA ALA A 595 10.47 30.74 28.17
C ALA A 595 11.80 31.02 28.89
N GLN A 596 12.48 30.00 29.40
CA GLN A 596 13.71 30.17 30.18
C GLN A 596 14.96 30.29 29.32
N PRO A 597 16.03 30.94 29.83
CA PRO A 597 17.39 30.67 29.36
C PRO A 597 17.72 29.18 29.50
N VAL A 598 18.72 28.71 28.74
CA VAL A 598 19.19 27.32 28.84
C VAL A 598 19.66 27.07 30.26
N TYR A 599 19.05 26.10 30.94
CA TYR A 599 19.38 25.78 32.33
C TYR A 599 20.78 25.19 32.41
N ALA A 600 21.49 25.47 33.51
CA ALA A 600 22.80 24.88 33.78
C ALA A 600 22.71 23.35 33.70
N TYR A 601 23.61 22.76 32.93
CA TYR A 601 23.72 21.32 32.83
C TYR A 601 24.68 20.79 33.90
N ASN A 602 24.28 19.71 34.56
CA ASN A 602 25.12 19.01 35.50
C ASN A 602 25.09 17.52 35.12
N ASP A 603 26.22 17.05 34.63
CA ASP A 603 26.49 15.68 34.19
C ASP A 603 26.41 14.66 35.33
N ASP A 604 26.60 15.09 36.58
CA ASP A 604 26.44 14.23 37.77
C ASP A 604 25.02 14.17 38.34
N THR A 605 24.02 14.77 37.66
CA THR A 605 22.63 14.78 38.15
C THR A 605 22.08 13.37 38.33
N TYR A 606 22.38 12.45 37.41
CA TYR A 606 21.95 11.06 37.55
C TYR A 606 22.59 10.38 38.76
N GLU A 607 23.85 10.68 39.12
CA GLU A 607 24.50 10.07 40.28
C GLU A 607 23.80 10.46 41.57
N ARG A 608 23.46 11.75 41.72
CA ARG A 608 22.75 12.26 42.91
C ARG A 608 21.32 11.74 43.04
N GLU A 609 20.64 11.52 41.91
CA GLU A 609 19.20 11.24 41.93
C GLU A 609 18.84 9.75 41.77
N SER A 610 19.69 8.94 41.13
CA SER A 610 19.35 7.55 40.77
C SER A 610 19.72 6.52 41.83
N GLY A 611 20.41 6.94 42.91
CA GLY A 611 20.74 6.08 44.04
C GLY A 611 21.51 4.83 43.61
N SER A 612 20.99 3.66 43.98
CA SER A 612 21.62 2.36 43.66
C SER A 612 21.77 2.07 42.16
N LEU A 613 21.05 2.78 41.28
CA LEU A 613 21.18 2.61 39.84
C LEU A 613 22.34 3.38 39.21
N ALA A 614 22.97 4.32 39.92
CA ALA A 614 24.02 5.16 39.34
C ALA A 614 25.17 4.34 38.70
N PRO A 615 25.71 3.29 39.36
CA PRO A 615 26.75 2.45 38.75
C PRO A 615 26.29 1.75 37.46
N LEU A 616 25.05 1.25 37.45
CA LEU A 616 24.46 0.62 36.26
C LEU A 616 24.33 1.64 35.12
N LEU A 617 23.73 2.81 35.38
CA LEU A 617 23.53 3.86 34.38
C LEU A 617 24.86 4.33 33.78
N LYS A 618 25.89 4.48 34.63
CA LYS A 618 27.27 4.79 34.21
C LYS A 618 27.81 3.71 33.28
N SER A 619 27.62 2.44 33.62
CA SER A 619 28.07 1.30 32.81
C SER A 619 27.36 1.21 31.44
N LEU A 620 26.10 1.64 31.35
CA LEU A 620 25.29 1.65 30.14
C LEU A 620 25.69 2.76 29.14
N SER A 621 26.65 3.61 29.50
CA SER A 621 27.21 4.61 28.58
C SER A 621 28.03 3.99 27.43
N ASN A 622 28.61 2.81 27.66
CA ASN A 622 29.43 2.11 26.67
C ASN A 622 28.55 1.23 25.75
N CYS A 623 28.32 1.70 24.52
CA CYS A 623 27.50 0.96 23.56
C CYS A 623 28.08 -0.40 23.12
N ALA A 624 29.39 -0.61 23.19
CA ALA A 624 29.98 -1.92 22.91
C ALA A 624 29.55 -2.94 23.98
N ARG A 625 29.61 -2.55 25.25
CA ARG A 625 29.14 -3.35 26.39
C ARG A 625 27.63 -3.58 26.35
N VAL A 626 26.85 -2.56 26.00
CA VAL A 626 25.40 -2.70 25.90
C VAL A 626 25.00 -3.73 24.83
N ARG A 627 25.75 -3.84 23.73
CA ARG A 627 25.49 -4.82 22.65
C ARG A 627 25.80 -6.25 23.03
N SER A 628 26.74 -6.48 23.95
CA SER A 628 27.08 -7.83 24.41
C SER A 628 26.06 -8.37 25.41
N LEU A 629 25.09 -7.55 25.85
CA LEU A 629 24.02 -8.02 26.73
C LEU A 629 23.07 -8.98 26.00
N PRO A 630 22.58 -10.05 26.65
CA PRO A 630 21.71 -11.03 26.04
C PRO A 630 20.44 -10.40 25.44
N ARG A 631 20.12 -10.75 24.19
CA ARG A 631 18.90 -10.27 23.50
C ARG A 631 17.61 -10.80 24.13
N SER A 632 17.68 -11.84 24.97
CA SER A 632 16.55 -12.41 25.72
C SER A 632 15.96 -11.45 26.74
N LEU A 633 16.64 -10.35 27.08
CA LEU A 633 16.07 -9.17 27.76
C LEU A 633 15.16 -8.35 26.81
N ALA A 634 14.38 -9.03 25.98
CA ALA A 634 13.48 -8.41 25.01
C ALA A 634 12.60 -7.40 25.74
N CYS A 635 12.55 -6.16 25.23
CA CYS A 635 11.89 -4.99 25.78
C CYS A 635 10.35 -5.14 25.94
N LEU A 636 9.89 -6.08 26.76
CA LEU A 636 8.50 -6.29 27.14
C LEU A 636 8.15 -5.39 28.33
N VAL A 637 8.31 -4.08 28.14
CA VAL A 637 7.81 -3.12 29.13
C VAL A 637 6.40 -2.72 28.72
N LYS A 638 5.39 -3.30 29.40
CA LYS A 638 4.01 -2.80 29.33
C LYS A 638 3.98 -1.40 29.93
N ARG A 639 3.40 -0.41 29.24
CA ARG A 639 3.22 0.95 29.78
C ARG A 639 2.27 0.88 30.96
N ASP A 640 2.79 1.00 32.17
CA ASP A 640 1.97 1.22 33.36
C ASP A 640 1.74 2.73 33.54
N ASN A 641 0.48 3.13 33.71
CA ASN A 641 0.13 4.53 33.94
C ASN A 641 0.59 4.95 35.35
N CYS A 642 1.51 5.91 35.41
CA CYS A 642 2.02 6.54 36.63
C CYS A 642 0.93 6.99 37.63
N SER A 643 -0.29 7.28 37.15
CA SER A 643 -1.39 7.77 37.98
C SER A 643 -2.00 6.71 38.91
N ARG A 644 -1.80 5.40 38.67
CA ARG A 644 -2.39 4.35 39.54
C ARG A 644 -1.54 3.98 40.75
N GLN A 645 -0.23 4.21 40.74
CA GLN A 645 0.63 3.85 41.87
C GLN A 645 0.63 4.88 43.01
N VAL A 646 0.37 6.17 42.73
CA VAL A 646 0.36 7.22 43.76
C VAL A 646 -0.92 7.19 44.63
N ILE A 647 -2.00 6.58 44.15
CA ILE A 647 -3.29 6.50 44.89
C ILE A 647 -3.30 5.35 45.93
N ARG A 648 -2.31 4.45 45.92
CA ARG A 648 -2.27 3.30 46.86
C ARG A 648 -1.31 3.45 48.04
N THR A 649 -0.61 4.56 48.16
CA THR A 649 0.36 4.80 49.26
C THR A 649 0.16 6.13 49.97
N ARG A 650 -1.09 6.60 50.05
CA ARG A 650 -1.51 7.61 51.03
C ARG A 650 -2.61 7.07 51.89
#